data_AF-A0A954QFH2-F1
#
_entry.id   AF-A0A954QFH2-F1
#
_cell.length_a   1.000
_cell.length_b   1.000
_cell.length_c   1.000
_cell.angle_alpha   90.00
_cell.angle_beta   90.00
_cell.angle_gamma   90.00
#
_symmetry.space_group_name_H-M   'P 1'
#
loop_
_entity.id
_entity.type
_entity.pdbx_description
1 polymer ?
#
loop_
_entity_poly.entity_id
_entity_poly.type
_entity_poly.pdbx_seq_one_letter_code
_entity_poly.pdbx_strand_id
1 'polypeptide(L)'
;MTTCRLPLTTSHALDTSKRHSQKWTCGRTLLVLAVFVAYLPTLAAQETSPADVQEEQTTPSAADVEFFEQKIRPLLTAKCLKCHGPEKQRGGLRLDHRSFLIAGGELGPTIDTESLADSQLLRAIRYEDLEMPPNGQLPADEIALIEDWVQRGAPWTPGEQPAPAKHDAHTRPADDTPHWAYQPLQQLTPPPVQQTEESLRVAGPVVHPIDRFIERRLAEQNLVANPPATARTLARRLHYDLLGLPPTSEEVAEFTGCQSESAYEQYLDNLLARPEYGEQWGRHWLDLVRYAETNGYERDGPKPNAWRYRDYVIEAFNADLPYDRFVREQLAGDELSDRSTSTLIATGYYRLGIWDDEPADPEQAYYDSLDDVVATTGMVFLGTSMGCARCHDHKIDPIPQADYYRMLAFFHNIYKDIRVAGFKKTAFTLNTQTEVASPEEIAMHELRMRDHKTQLEQLQAVVSRCEQTVYASFSNPEKEDAADTNVRRQMVRKRAPDVLAPEELQEYEEALRELRRMRNGRVRGTAQALTIKENGREAPETFVLIRGNASAPGEPVAMGFPQILGGGTPEVEPLPDDINSSGRRTLFANWLVDGNNPLAARVIVNRVWQYHFGRGLVRSSSDFGRYGDAPTHPELLDYLATELIRHDWQLKWLHKYILTSRAYRMSSADNGVALDVDPTNNLMWRFDMRRLSSEELRDTVLTVTGQLNAKMHGPSVYSQIPDEVLQSSSRPEDAWGKSAPADQVRRTVYVFVKRSIADPVLSSFDSADTDASCPVRFSTTVPTQALTTLNGRFFNEQAQRLAERLHREGHHDERDFVKAAIELATCRPVEPAEVARGTQLIHDWQAKDNVSRADAERFFCLLTLNLNELIYLD
;
A
#
# COMPACT_ATOMS: atom_id res chain seq x y z
N MET A 1 -46.36 7.98 -36.41
CA MET A 1 -46.21 6.53 -36.68
C MET A 1 -45.52 5.94 -35.47
N THR A 2 -46.33 5.62 -34.44
CA THR A 2 -46.76 4.26 -34.01
C THR A 2 -45.70 3.62 -33.11
N THR A 3 -45.86 3.46 -31.79
CA THR A 3 -47.07 3.37 -30.94
C THR A 3 -46.81 3.69 -29.44
N CYS A 4 -47.76 4.43 -28.85
CA CYS A 4 -48.31 4.58 -27.47
C CYS A 4 -47.45 4.34 -26.21
N ARG A 5 -47.27 5.29 -25.26
CA ARG A 5 -48.20 6.03 -24.33
C ARG A 5 -48.85 5.18 -23.20
N LEU A 6 -48.34 5.37 -21.95
CA LEU A 6 -48.99 5.81 -20.66
C LEU A 6 -50.34 5.17 -20.20
N PRO A 7 -50.86 5.34 -18.95
CA PRO A 7 -50.29 5.68 -17.61
C PRO A 7 -50.93 4.87 -16.41
N LEU A 8 -50.58 5.30 -15.19
CA LEU A 8 -51.14 5.10 -13.83
C LEU A 8 -52.69 4.98 -13.70
N THR A 9 -53.17 4.21 -12.69
CA THR A 9 -54.15 4.65 -11.65
C THR A 9 -54.46 3.58 -10.55
N THR A 10 -54.22 3.98 -9.30
CA THR A 10 -55.06 3.91 -8.06
C THR A 10 -55.67 2.62 -7.45
N SER A 11 -55.32 2.45 -6.15
CA SER A 11 -56.20 2.30 -4.96
C SER A 11 -57.10 1.05 -4.78
N HIS A 12 -56.84 0.29 -3.70
CA HIS A 12 -57.83 0.13 -2.62
C HIS A 12 -57.17 -0.29 -1.29
N ALA A 13 -57.46 0.50 -0.25
CA ALA A 13 -57.19 0.21 1.15
C ALA A 13 -58.29 -0.69 1.75
N LEU A 14 -57.92 -1.52 2.74
CA LEU A 14 -58.81 -1.97 3.82
C LEU A 14 -57.98 -2.14 5.11
N ASP A 15 -58.54 -1.61 6.19
CA ASP A 15 -57.92 -1.34 7.48
C ASP A 15 -58.44 -2.29 8.58
N THR A 16 -57.59 -2.50 9.59
CA THR A 16 -57.80 -3.02 10.95
C THR A 16 -58.36 -4.43 11.19
N SER A 17 -57.63 -5.26 11.96
CA SER A 17 -57.69 -5.17 13.43
C SER A 17 -56.95 -6.32 14.18
N LYS A 18 -56.28 -5.92 15.27
CA LYS A 18 -56.11 -6.58 16.58
C LYS A 18 -55.25 -7.86 16.74
N ARG A 19 -54.09 -7.60 17.38
CA ARG A 19 -53.65 -8.07 18.73
C ARG A 19 -52.95 -9.43 18.91
N HIS A 20 -51.81 -9.28 19.60
CA HIS A 20 -51.18 -10.10 20.64
C HIS A 20 -50.30 -11.30 20.26
N SER A 21 -48.98 -11.00 20.27
CA SER A 21 -47.94 -11.61 21.14
C SER A 21 -48.19 -12.99 21.72
N GLN A 22 -47.28 -13.93 21.44
CA GLN A 22 -46.79 -14.85 22.48
C GLN A 22 -45.43 -15.48 22.10
N LYS A 23 -44.45 -15.24 22.98
CA LYS A 23 -43.20 -15.99 23.16
C LYS A 23 -43.53 -17.42 23.58
N TRP A 24 -42.75 -18.42 23.15
CA TRP A 24 -42.65 -19.68 23.89
C TRP A 24 -41.20 -20.17 24.00
N THR A 25 -40.92 -20.58 25.22
CA THR A 25 -39.67 -20.98 25.85
C THR A 25 -39.48 -22.49 25.84
N CYS A 26 -38.23 -22.89 26.06
CA CYS A 26 -37.72 -24.21 26.43
C CYS A 26 -38.56 -24.93 27.52
N GLY A 27 -38.68 -26.26 27.43
CA GLY A 27 -39.31 -27.08 28.48
C GLY A 27 -39.05 -28.58 28.33
N ARG A 28 -38.36 -29.13 29.34
CA ARG A 28 -37.97 -30.53 29.60
C ARG A 28 -39.15 -31.51 29.72
N THR A 29 -38.87 -32.81 29.56
CA THR A 29 -39.67 -33.88 30.19
C THR A 29 -38.76 -35.04 30.65
N LEU A 30 -38.75 -35.29 31.98
CA LEU A 30 -38.42 -36.54 32.69
C LEU A 30 -39.77 -37.28 32.88
N LEU A 31 -39.94 -38.60 33.03
CA LEU A 31 -39.27 -39.63 33.84
C LEU A 31 -40.02 -40.97 33.56
N VAL A 32 -39.39 -42.14 33.77
CA VAL A 32 -39.89 -43.26 34.62
C VAL A 32 -38.86 -44.42 34.60
N LEU A 33 -38.56 -44.91 35.80
CA LEU A 33 -37.63 -45.98 36.18
C LEU A 33 -38.09 -47.40 35.81
N ALA A 34 -37.13 -48.32 35.63
CA ALA A 34 -37.20 -49.67 36.19
C ALA A 34 -35.78 -50.20 36.54
N VAL A 35 -35.67 -50.79 37.73
CA VAL A 35 -34.47 -51.34 38.38
C VAL A 35 -34.31 -52.81 38.01
N PHE A 36 -33.10 -53.27 37.66
CA PHE A 36 -32.65 -54.65 37.91
C PHE A 36 -31.14 -54.68 38.17
N VAL A 37 -30.76 -55.42 39.22
CA VAL A 37 -29.41 -55.56 39.80
C VAL A 37 -28.77 -56.86 39.32
N ALA A 38 -27.44 -56.81 39.17
CA ALA A 38 -26.43 -57.89 39.15
C ALA A 38 -26.28 -58.78 37.89
N TYR A 39 -25.17 -58.59 37.17
CA TYR A 39 -24.00 -59.49 37.09
C TYR A 39 -23.05 -58.98 35.99
N LEU A 40 -21.88 -58.46 36.37
CA LEU A 40 -20.77 -58.13 35.45
C LEU A 40 -19.57 -58.99 35.84
N PRO A 41 -18.99 -59.79 34.92
CA PRO A 41 -17.68 -60.34 35.12
C PRO A 41 -16.63 -59.27 34.79
N THR A 42 -15.67 -59.17 35.70
CA THR A 42 -14.39 -58.49 35.60
C THR A 42 -13.65 -58.88 34.30
N LEU A 43 -13.32 -57.89 33.48
CA LEU A 43 -12.21 -57.96 32.54
C LEU A 43 -11.29 -56.77 32.86
N ALA A 44 -10.15 -57.11 33.47
CA ALA A 44 -9.06 -56.18 33.68
C ALA A 44 -8.48 -55.80 32.32
N ALA A 45 -8.56 -54.51 31.97
CA ALA A 45 -7.73 -53.95 30.92
C ALA A 45 -6.32 -53.78 31.50
N GLN A 46 -5.39 -54.60 31.04
CA GLN A 46 -3.96 -54.36 31.24
C GLN A 46 -3.56 -53.16 30.38
N GLU A 47 -2.96 -52.17 31.04
CA GLU A 47 -2.14 -51.15 30.40
C GLU A 47 -0.96 -51.83 29.70
N THR A 48 -1.02 -51.94 28.39
CA THR A 48 0.15 -52.19 27.55
C THR A 48 0.72 -50.84 27.14
N SER A 49 1.93 -50.57 27.63
CA SER A 49 2.84 -49.52 27.16
C SER A 49 2.88 -49.49 25.62
N PRO A 50 2.90 -48.30 24.97
CA PRO A 50 3.17 -48.24 23.54
C PRO A 50 4.64 -48.62 23.34
N ALA A 51 4.85 -49.89 23.02
CA ALA A 51 6.05 -50.35 22.36
C ALA A 51 6.16 -49.63 21.00
N ASP A 52 7.38 -49.27 20.64
CA ASP A 52 7.81 -48.81 19.32
C ASP A 52 6.96 -49.41 18.20
N VAL A 53 6.09 -48.58 17.61
CA VAL A 53 5.62 -48.83 16.24
C VAL A 53 6.70 -48.27 15.34
N GLN A 54 7.72 -49.09 15.08
CA GLN A 54 8.54 -48.90 13.90
C GLN A 54 7.63 -49.14 12.69
N GLU A 55 7.35 -48.09 11.92
CA GLU A 55 6.87 -48.26 10.55
C GLU A 55 7.87 -49.16 9.82
N GLU A 56 7.42 -50.36 9.48
CA GLU A 56 8.15 -51.32 8.69
C GLU A 56 8.19 -50.79 7.24
N GLN A 57 9.07 -49.81 6.98
CA GLN A 57 9.49 -49.49 5.62
C GLN A 57 10.21 -50.72 5.08
N THR A 58 9.46 -51.56 4.37
CA THR A 58 10.03 -52.71 3.65
C THR A 58 11.05 -52.16 2.66
N THR A 59 12.32 -52.37 2.96
CA THR A 59 13.40 -52.11 2.02
C THR A 59 13.16 -53.03 0.82
N PRO A 60 13.13 -52.50 -0.42
CA PRO A 60 12.78 -53.30 -1.59
C PRO A 60 13.74 -54.48 -1.70
N SER A 61 13.19 -55.69 -1.93
CA SER A 61 14.03 -56.88 -2.04
C SER A 61 14.93 -56.76 -3.26
N ALA A 62 16.08 -57.47 -3.27
CA ALA A 62 16.97 -57.48 -4.43
C ALA A 62 16.24 -57.91 -5.73
N ALA A 63 15.23 -58.78 -5.62
CA ALA A 63 14.40 -59.20 -6.74
C ALA A 63 13.46 -58.08 -7.24
N ASP A 64 12.97 -57.22 -6.36
CA ASP A 64 12.10 -56.09 -6.73
C ASP A 64 12.87 -54.97 -7.43
N VAL A 65 14.11 -54.72 -6.99
CA VAL A 65 15.02 -53.79 -7.66
C VAL A 65 15.42 -54.34 -9.04
N GLU A 66 15.73 -55.64 -9.15
CA GLU A 66 16.03 -56.28 -10.43
C GLU A 66 14.85 -56.22 -11.41
N PHE A 67 13.63 -56.45 -10.91
CA PHE A 67 12.40 -56.32 -11.71
C PHE A 67 12.22 -54.89 -12.21
N PHE A 68 12.39 -53.90 -11.34
CA PHE A 68 12.32 -52.49 -11.73
C PHE A 68 13.36 -52.14 -12.81
N GLU A 69 14.63 -52.49 -12.61
CA GLU A 69 15.71 -52.16 -13.54
C GLU A 69 15.57 -52.85 -14.91
N GLN A 70 15.13 -54.10 -14.94
CA GLN A 70 15.05 -54.87 -16.19
C GLN A 70 13.72 -54.71 -16.93
N LYS A 71 12.62 -54.45 -16.22
CA LYS A 71 11.27 -54.44 -16.82
C LYS A 71 10.62 -53.07 -16.85
N ILE A 72 10.78 -52.26 -15.81
CA ILE A 72 10.03 -51.01 -15.65
C ILE A 72 10.84 -49.80 -16.10
N ARG A 73 12.11 -49.66 -15.69
CA ARG A 73 12.95 -48.52 -16.07
C ARG A 73 13.07 -48.35 -17.60
N PRO A 74 13.26 -49.41 -18.41
CA PRO A 74 13.29 -49.28 -19.87
C PRO A 74 11.95 -48.79 -20.42
N LEU A 75 10.84 -49.23 -19.82
CA LEU A 75 9.48 -48.86 -20.22
C LEU A 75 9.19 -47.37 -19.94
N LEU A 76 9.47 -46.91 -18.72
CA LEU A 76 9.33 -45.51 -18.33
C LEU A 76 10.20 -44.62 -19.22
N THR A 77 11.44 -45.03 -19.47
CA THR A 77 12.37 -44.28 -20.32
C THR A 77 11.87 -44.18 -21.76
N ALA A 78 11.39 -45.28 -22.33
CA ALA A 78 10.93 -45.32 -23.72
C ALA A 78 9.59 -44.59 -23.95
N LYS A 79 8.67 -44.65 -22.98
CA LYS A 79 7.27 -44.24 -23.18
C LYS A 79 6.86 -42.98 -22.41
N CYS A 80 7.55 -42.66 -21.32
CA CYS A 80 7.09 -41.65 -20.35
C CYS A 80 8.08 -40.47 -20.19
N LEU A 81 9.38 -40.75 -20.04
CA LEU A 81 10.37 -39.73 -19.62
C LEU A 81 10.63 -38.62 -20.65
N LYS A 82 10.29 -38.82 -21.92
CA LYS A 82 10.39 -37.77 -22.95
C LYS A 82 9.50 -36.55 -22.65
N CYS A 83 8.37 -36.77 -21.96
CA CYS A 83 7.40 -35.72 -21.63
C CYS A 83 7.27 -35.46 -20.12
N HIS A 84 7.72 -36.41 -19.30
CA HIS A 84 7.61 -36.40 -17.84
C HIS A 84 8.95 -36.78 -17.19
N GLY A 85 10.02 -36.11 -17.62
CA GLY A 85 11.40 -36.34 -17.18
C GLY A 85 12.13 -35.02 -16.90
N PRO A 86 13.45 -35.04 -16.65
CA PRO A 86 14.19 -33.87 -16.19
C PRO A 86 14.24 -32.71 -17.18
N GLU A 87 14.06 -32.98 -18.47
CA GLU A 87 14.07 -31.97 -19.54
C GLU A 87 12.69 -31.41 -19.88
N LYS A 88 11.61 -32.09 -19.48
CA LYS A 88 10.24 -31.69 -19.82
C LYS A 88 9.24 -32.28 -18.83
N GLN A 89 8.37 -31.43 -18.28
CA GLN A 89 7.49 -31.78 -17.15
C GLN A 89 6.03 -31.42 -17.45
N ARG A 90 5.43 -32.09 -18.44
CA ARG A 90 4.03 -31.80 -18.80
C ARG A 90 3.10 -32.08 -17.63
N GLY A 91 2.21 -31.14 -17.33
CA GLY A 91 1.30 -31.21 -16.18
C GLY A 91 2.04 -31.23 -14.84
N GLY A 92 3.26 -30.69 -14.77
CA GLY A 92 4.11 -30.68 -13.58
C GLY A 92 4.58 -32.07 -13.11
N LEU A 93 4.44 -33.11 -13.94
CA LEU A 93 4.68 -34.49 -13.56
C LEU A 93 6.09 -34.97 -13.96
N ARG A 94 6.80 -35.62 -13.02
CA ARG A 94 8.12 -36.25 -13.17
C ARG A 94 8.04 -37.73 -12.80
N LEU A 95 8.46 -38.62 -13.70
CA LEU A 95 8.36 -40.08 -13.57
C LEU A 95 9.73 -40.79 -13.51
N ASP A 96 10.82 -40.02 -13.43
CA ASP A 96 12.21 -40.47 -13.45
C ASP A 96 12.83 -40.66 -12.06
N HIS A 97 12.08 -40.40 -10.99
CA HIS A 97 12.51 -40.70 -9.63
C HIS A 97 11.31 -40.98 -8.71
N ARG A 98 11.51 -41.86 -7.72
CA ARG A 98 10.45 -42.31 -6.79
C ARG A 98 9.80 -41.16 -6.00
N SER A 99 10.60 -40.21 -5.52
CA SER A 99 10.06 -39.05 -4.77
C SER A 99 9.07 -38.22 -5.60
N PHE A 100 9.31 -38.09 -6.90
CA PHE A 100 8.43 -37.34 -7.80
C PHE A 100 7.15 -38.11 -8.18
N LEU A 101 7.25 -39.44 -8.29
CA LEU A 101 6.08 -40.30 -8.49
C LEU A 101 5.09 -40.21 -7.32
N ILE A 102 5.62 -40.08 -6.09
CA ILE A 102 4.81 -39.91 -4.88
C ILE A 102 4.27 -38.48 -4.79
N ALA A 103 5.10 -37.47 -5.05
CA ALA A 103 4.68 -36.06 -5.04
C ALA A 103 3.61 -35.75 -6.08
N GLY A 104 3.65 -36.42 -7.23
CA GLY A 104 2.66 -36.32 -8.30
C GLY A 104 2.79 -35.07 -9.18
N GLY A 105 1.72 -34.75 -9.90
CA GLY A 105 1.64 -33.62 -10.83
C GLY A 105 0.54 -32.62 -10.46
N GLU A 106 0.15 -31.76 -11.41
CA GLU A 106 -0.94 -30.78 -11.25
C GLU A 106 -2.29 -31.39 -10.83
N LEU A 107 -2.49 -32.68 -11.10
CA LEU A 107 -3.72 -33.40 -10.83
C LEU A 107 -3.66 -34.27 -9.55
N GLY A 108 -2.61 -34.12 -8.75
CA GLY A 108 -2.42 -34.84 -7.49
C GLY A 108 -1.39 -35.99 -7.56
N PRO A 109 -1.35 -36.85 -6.52
CA PRO A 109 -0.43 -37.98 -6.44
C PRO A 109 -0.56 -38.91 -7.64
N THR A 110 0.56 -39.34 -8.21
CA THR A 110 0.55 -40.15 -9.44
C THR A 110 0.38 -41.64 -9.17
N ILE A 111 0.85 -42.10 -8.02
CA ILE A 111 0.72 -43.47 -7.55
C ILE A 111 0.17 -43.44 -6.13
N ASP A 112 -0.83 -44.29 -5.89
CA ASP A 112 -1.33 -44.63 -4.56
C ASP A 112 -0.98 -46.10 -4.28
N THR A 113 -0.16 -46.32 -3.25
CA THR A 113 0.34 -47.65 -2.88
C THR A 113 -0.63 -48.43 -1.99
N GLU A 114 -1.70 -47.80 -1.50
CA GLU A 114 -2.75 -48.43 -0.69
C GLU A 114 -3.96 -48.85 -1.55
N SER A 115 -4.25 -48.10 -2.62
CA SER A 115 -5.34 -48.37 -3.57
C SER A 115 -4.90 -48.22 -5.03
N LEU A 116 -4.78 -49.36 -5.73
CA LEU A 116 -4.45 -49.39 -7.17
C LEU A 116 -5.51 -48.71 -8.04
N ALA A 117 -6.78 -48.68 -7.60
CA ALA A 117 -7.86 -48.05 -8.36
C ALA A 117 -7.76 -46.51 -8.35
N ASP A 118 -7.12 -45.95 -7.33
CA ASP A 118 -6.98 -44.50 -7.15
C ASP A 118 -5.66 -43.96 -7.73
N SER A 119 -4.75 -44.85 -8.14
CA SER A 119 -3.51 -44.49 -8.83
C SER A 119 -3.77 -43.82 -10.18
N GLN A 120 -3.52 -42.51 -10.25
CA GLN A 120 -3.74 -41.72 -11.46
C GLN A 120 -2.94 -42.22 -12.67
N LEU A 121 -1.72 -42.74 -12.45
CA LEU A 121 -0.91 -43.35 -13.50
C LEU A 121 -1.65 -44.51 -14.19
N LEU A 122 -2.29 -45.39 -13.42
CA LEU A 122 -2.97 -46.57 -13.95
C LEU A 122 -4.23 -46.18 -14.73
N ARG A 123 -5.02 -45.24 -14.20
CA ARG A 123 -6.18 -44.68 -14.92
C ARG A 123 -5.77 -44.01 -16.23
N ALA A 124 -4.62 -43.31 -16.23
CA ALA A 124 -4.12 -42.61 -17.41
C ALA A 124 -3.61 -43.56 -18.51
N ILE A 125 -2.92 -44.65 -18.15
CA ILE A 125 -2.45 -45.64 -19.14
C ILE A 125 -3.56 -46.58 -19.63
N ARG A 126 -4.63 -46.74 -18.84
CA ARG A 126 -5.83 -47.49 -19.22
C ARG A 126 -6.85 -46.67 -20.02
N TYR A 127 -6.59 -45.37 -20.21
CA TYR A 127 -7.49 -44.44 -20.89
C TYR A 127 -8.88 -44.38 -20.22
N GLU A 128 -8.91 -44.48 -18.89
CA GLU A 128 -10.17 -44.39 -18.12
C GLU A 128 -10.62 -42.93 -17.95
N ASP A 129 -9.67 -41.98 -17.94
CA ASP A 129 -9.95 -40.53 -17.91
C ASP A 129 -9.01 -39.72 -18.82
N LEU A 130 -7.72 -39.72 -18.48
CA LEU A 130 -6.66 -39.07 -19.26
C LEU A 130 -6.04 -40.11 -20.20
N GLU A 131 -5.82 -39.76 -21.45
CA GLU A 131 -5.26 -40.69 -22.44
C GLU A 131 -3.73 -40.50 -22.54
N MET A 132 -2.95 -41.34 -21.85
CA MET A 132 -1.49 -41.31 -21.87
C MET A 132 -0.87 -42.68 -22.18
N PRO A 133 0.11 -42.79 -23.08
CA PRO A 133 0.68 -41.74 -23.94
C PRO A 133 -0.31 -41.26 -25.01
N PRO A 134 -0.25 -40.00 -25.48
CA PRO A 134 -1.22 -39.42 -26.42
C PRO A 134 -1.14 -39.99 -27.85
N ASN A 135 -0.11 -40.78 -28.16
CA ASN A 135 0.12 -41.36 -29.49
C ASN A 135 -0.36 -42.82 -29.58
N GLY A 136 -1.24 -43.24 -28.68
CA GLY A 136 -1.79 -44.59 -28.61
C GLY A 136 -1.52 -45.26 -27.26
N GLN A 137 -2.51 -46.04 -26.81
CA GLN A 137 -2.49 -46.75 -25.55
C GLN A 137 -1.36 -47.79 -25.51
N LEU A 138 -0.80 -48.02 -24.32
CA LEU A 138 0.20 -49.07 -24.13
C LEU A 138 -0.40 -50.47 -24.38
N PRO A 139 0.38 -51.42 -24.91
CA PRO A 139 -0.01 -52.83 -24.97
C PRO A 139 -0.42 -53.38 -23.59
N ALA A 140 -1.38 -54.30 -23.56
CA ALA A 140 -1.93 -54.84 -22.31
C ALA A 140 -0.88 -55.53 -21.41
N ASP A 141 0.15 -56.13 -22.01
CA ASP A 141 1.28 -56.73 -21.30
C ASP A 141 2.21 -55.67 -20.67
N GLU A 142 2.42 -54.53 -21.32
CA GLU A 142 3.16 -53.39 -20.75
C GLU A 142 2.38 -52.74 -19.59
N ILE A 143 1.05 -52.61 -19.72
CA ILE A 143 0.18 -52.11 -18.65
C ILE A 143 0.24 -53.05 -17.44
N ALA A 144 0.12 -54.37 -17.65
CA ALA A 144 0.20 -55.36 -16.57
C ALA A 144 1.54 -55.33 -15.82
N LEU A 145 2.65 -55.03 -16.50
CA LEU A 145 3.95 -54.84 -15.86
C LEU A 145 3.98 -53.60 -14.94
N ILE A 146 3.41 -52.47 -15.39
CA ILE A 146 3.31 -51.26 -14.55
C ILE A 146 2.40 -51.53 -13.34
N GLU A 147 1.29 -52.23 -13.54
CA GLU A 147 0.37 -52.60 -12.45
C GLU A 147 1.06 -53.44 -11.37
N ASP A 148 1.79 -54.50 -11.76
CA ASP A 148 2.55 -55.34 -10.83
C ASP A 148 3.62 -54.52 -10.10
N TRP A 149 4.27 -53.57 -10.79
CA TRP A 149 5.25 -52.67 -10.17
C TRP A 149 4.62 -51.73 -9.14
N VAL A 150 3.46 -51.13 -9.44
CA VAL A 150 2.76 -50.27 -8.49
C VAL A 150 2.27 -51.08 -7.28
N GLN A 151 1.75 -52.29 -7.51
CA GLN A 151 1.28 -53.18 -6.45
C GLN A 151 2.40 -53.59 -5.48
N ARG A 152 3.64 -53.64 -5.95
CA ARG A 152 4.85 -53.89 -5.13
C ARG A 152 5.35 -52.64 -4.38
N GLY A 153 4.59 -51.55 -4.38
CA GLY A 153 4.96 -50.30 -3.69
C GLY A 153 5.91 -49.41 -4.50
N ALA A 154 5.93 -49.58 -5.83
CA ALA A 154 6.82 -48.89 -6.77
C ALA A 154 8.30 -48.96 -6.31
N PRO A 155 8.89 -50.18 -6.22
CA PRO A 155 10.28 -50.35 -5.82
C PRO A 155 11.21 -49.60 -6.78
N TRP A 156 12.24 -48.98 -6.21
CA TRP A 156 13.23 -48.16 -6.93
C TRP A 156 14.62 -48.50 -6.44
N THR A 157 15.64 -48.20 -7.24
CA THR A 157 17.04 -48.47 -6.91
C THR A 157 17.50 -47.61 -5.72
N PRO A 158 17.92 -48.21 -4.59
CA PRO A 158 18.29 -47.45 -3.40
C PRO A 158 19.51 -46.54 -3.63
N GLY A 159 19.46 -45.32 -3.10
CA GLY A 159 20.59 -44.37 -3.13
C GLY A 159 20.76 -43.59 -4.43
N GLU A 160 19.87 -43.75 -5.40
CA GLU A 160 19.85 -42.91 -6.60
C GLU A 160 19.39 -41.48 -6.22
N GLN A 161 20.11 -40.48 -6.70
CA GLN A 161 19.77 -39.06 -6.49
C GLN A 161 18.98 -38.56 -7.70
N PRO A 162 17.95 -37.72 -7.52
CA PRO A 162 17.18 -37.19 -8.63
C PRO A 162 18.06 -36.30 -9.51
N ALA A 163 17.91 -36.43 -10.83
CA ALA A 163 18.52 -35.48 -11.75
C ALA A 163 17.91 -34.09 -11.51
N PRO A 164 18.75 -33.02 -11.39
CA PRO A 164 18.24 -31.67 -11.21
C PRO A 164 17.30 -31.31 -12.37
N ALA A 165 16.18 -30.66 -12.06
CA ALA A 165 15.30 -30.15 -13.09
C ALA A 165 16.07 -29.18 -13.99
N LYS A 166 16.10 -29.45 -15.30
CA LYS A 166 16.36 -28.38 -16.26
C LYS A 166 15.05 -27.63 -16.37
N HIS A 167 14.95 -26.51 -15.67
CA HIS A 167 13.78 -25.64 -15.67
C HIS A 167 13.29 -25.44 -17.11
N ASP A 168 11.97 -25.49 -17.32
CA ASP A 168 11.38 -25.18 -18.62
C ASP A 168 11.93 -23.81 -19.08
N ALA A 169 12.80 -23.85 -20.09
CA ALA A 169 13.39 -22.68 -20.74
C ALA A 169 12.36 -21.94 -21.62
N HIS A 170 11.10 -21.89 -21.17
CA HIS A 170 10.06 -21.06 -21.71
C HIS A 170 10.05 -19.75 -20.90
N THR A 171 11.14 -18.97 -20.85
CA THR A 171 11.30 -17.75 -21.67
C THR A 171 12.73 -17.19 -21.53
N ARG A 172 13.74 -17.88 -22.05
CA ARG A 172 14.99 -17.20 -22.41
C ARG A 172 14.87 -16.82 -23.89
N PRO A 173 14.66 -15.55 -24.26
CA PRO A 173 14.91 -15.11 -25.63
C PRO A 173 16.31 -15.58 -26.01
N ALA A 174 16.48 -16.07 -27.23
CA ALA A 174 17.77 -16.51 -27.78
C ALA A 174 18.81 -15.37 -27.91
N ASP A 175 18.49 -14.18 -27.40
CA ASP A 175 19.36 -13.02 -27.41
C ASP A 175 20.17 -13.00 -26.11
N ASP A 176 21.47 -13.30 -26.22
CA ASP A 176 22.44 -13.21 -25.13
C ASP A 176 22.75 -11.75 -24.74
N THR A 177 22.11 -10.76 -25.39
CA THR A 177 22.25 -9.35 -25.01
C THR A 177 21.50 -9.08 -23.69
N PRO A 178 22.18 -8.65 -22.62
CA PRO A 178 21.52 -8.32 -21.35
C PRO A 178 20.54 -7.16 -21.54
N HIS A 179 19.35 -7.26 -20.94
CA HIS A 179 18.31 -6.23 -21.02
C HIS A 179 18.83 -4.87 -20.50
N TRP A 180 18.44 -3.76 -21.14
CA TRP A 180 19.00 -2.43 -20.88
C TRP A 180 18.98 -2.03 -19.40
N ALA A 181 17.90 -2.38 -18.69
CA ALA A 181 17.69 -2.00 -17.29
C ALA A 181 18.69 -2.65 -16.32
N TYR A 182 19.24 -3.82 -16.69
CA TYR A 182 20.16 -4.58 -15.86
C TYR A 182 21.63 -4.35 -16.25
N GLN A 183 21.88 -3.52 -17.25
CA GLN A 183 23.23 -3.09 -17.60
C GLN A 183 23.70 -2.00 -16.63
N PRO A 184 25.01 -1.95 -16.31
CA PRO A 184 25.60 -0.87 -15.53
C PRO A 184 25.25 0.52 -16.10
N LEU A 185 25.23 1.53 -15.23
CA LEU A 185 25.00 2.93 -15.63
C LEU A 185 26.07 3.40 -16.62
N GLN A 186 25.64 3.97 -17.74
CA GLN A 186 26.56 4.54 -18.71
C GLN A 186 27.00 5.95 -18.30
N GLN A 187 28.32 6.18 -18.23
CA GLN A 187 28.87 7.52 -18.05
C GLN A 187 28.81 8.30 -19.36
N LEU A 188 27.73 9.06 -19.55
CA LEU A 188 27.47 9.81 -20.76
C LEU A 188 27.84 11.28 -20.61
N THR A 189 28.31 11.89 -21.70
CA THR A 189 28.44 13.34 -21.84
C THR A 189 27.35 13.86 -22.79
N PRO A 190 26.81 15.07 -22.57
CA PRO A 190 25.77 15.61 -23.44
C PRO A 190 26.22 15.68 -24.91
N PRO A 191 25.39 15.22 -25.87
CA PRO A 191 25.80 15.15 -27.27
C PRO A 191 26.03 16.54 -27.87
N PRO A 192 26.82 16.66 -28.93
CA PRO A 192 26.90 17.90 -29.71
C PRO A 192 25.53 18.17 -30.35
N VAL A 193 25.13 19.44 -30.38
CA VAL A 193 23.84 19.85 -30.95
C VAL A 193 24.05 20.49 -32.33
N GLN A 194 23.23 20.07 -33.29
CA GLN A 194 23.06 20.77 -34.58
C GLN A 194 21.62 21.25 -34.66
N GLN A 195 21.39 22.55 -34.51
CA GLN A 195 20.06 23.14 -34.68
C GLN A 195 19.91 23.71 -36.10
N THR A 196 18.74 23.48 -36.69
CA THR A 196 18.35 24.16 -37.93
C THR A 196 18.08 25.64 -37.66
N GLU A 197 18.13 26.49 -38.70
CA GLU A 197 17.73 27.90 -38.57
C GLU A 197 16.30 28.05 -38.06
N GLU A 198 15.42 27.12 -38.44
CA GLU A 198 14.04 27.07 -37.95
C GLU A 198 13.95 26.72 -36.46
N SER A 199 14.69 25.71 -35.99
CA SER A 199 14.77 25.35 -34.56
C SER A 199 15.28 26.53 -33.72
N LEU A 200 16.32 27.22 -34.16
CA LEU A 200 16.83 28.42 -33.51
C LEU A 200 15.80 29.56 -33.46
N ARG A 201 15.03 29.75 -34.53
CA ARG A 201 14.01 30.80 -34.62
C ARG A 201 12.78 30.52 -33.74
N VAL A 202 12.34 29.27 -33.65
CA VAL A 202 11.10 28.87 -32.95
C VAL A 202 11.37 28.57 -31.48
N ALA A 203 12.36 27.73 -31.19
CA ALA A 203 12.61 27.21 -29.83
C ALA A 203 13.80 27.89 -29.14
N GLY A 204 14.59 28.68 -29.86
CA GLY A 204 15.80 29.31 -29.32
C GLY A 204 17.00 28.36 -29.22
N PRO A 205 18.16 28.85 -28.73
CA PRO A 205 19.39 28.07 -28.63
C PRO A 205 19.29 26.97 -27.56
N VAL A 206 19.82 25.78 -27.87
CA VAL A 206 19.95 24.66 -26.93
C VAL A 206 21.22 24.83 -26.12
N VAL A 207 21.06 25.22 -24.85
CA VAL A 207 22.17 25.40 -23.91
C VAL A 207 22.22 24.24 -22.92
N HIS A 208 21.08 23.89 -22.32
CA HIS A 208 21.00 22.92 -21.22
C HIS A 208 21.32 21.48 -21.68
N PRO A 209 22.06 20.69 -20.89
CA PRO A 209 22.42 19.31 -21.24
C PRO A 209 21.23 18.39 -21.57
N ILE A 210 20.14 18.44 -20.79
CA ILE A 210 18.92 17.65 -21.03
C ILE A 210 18.41 17.87 -22.46
N ASP A 211 18.34 19.14 -22.87
CA ASP A 211 17.79 19.54 -24.15
C ASP A 211 18.67 19.08 -25.32
N ARG A 212 19.96 18.81 -25.10
CA ARG A 212 20.84 18.26 -26.15
C ARG A 212 20.45 16.85 -26.55
N PHE A 213 20.05 16.02 -25.57
CA PHE A 213 19.58 14.66 -25.83
C PHE A 213 18.24 14.67 -26.57
N ILE A 214 17.33 15.56 -26.18
CA ILE A 214 16.01 15.72 -26.80
C ILE A 214 16.15 16.29 -28.22
N GLU A 215 16.93 17.35 -28.41
CA GLU A 215 17.13 17.98 -29.72
C GLU A 215 17.76 17.01 -30.73
N ARG A 216 18.69 16.14 -30.29
CA ARG A 216 19.26 15.11 -31.18
C ARG A 216 18.17 14.19 -31.73
N ARG A 217 17.26 13.71 -30.88
CA ARG A 217 16.14 12.83 -31.27
C ARG A 217 15.12 13.55 -32.16
N LEU A 218 14.84 14.82 -31.88
CA LEU A 218 13.97 15.64 -32.72
C LEU A 218 14.57 15.88 -34.11
N ALA A 219 15.85 16.20 -34.18
CA ALA A 219 16.57 16.42 -35.43
C ALA A 219 16.62 15.16 -36.32
N GLU A 220 16.77 13.97 -35.72
CA GLU A 220 16.69 12.68 -36.44
C GLU A 220 15.34 12.47 -37.16
N GLN A 221 14.26 13.07 -36.63
CA GLN A 221 12.91 12.99 -37.19
C GLN A 221 12.48 14.28 -37.91
N ASN A 222 13.39 15.24 -38.10
CA ASN A 222 13.12 16.56 -38.68
C ASN A 222 11.99 17.33 -37.95
N LEU A 223 11.87 17.13 -36.64
CA LEU A 223 10.92 17.86 -35.79
C LEU A 223 11.58 19.06 -35.14
N VAL A 224 10.76 20.08 -34.86
CA VAL A 224 11.16 21.29 -34.14
C VAL A 224 10.40 21.35 -32.83
N ALA A 225 11.13 21.56 -31.73
CA ALA A 225 10.56 21.79 -30.42
C ALA A 225 9.64 23.02 -30.41
N ASN A 226 8.59 22.98 -29.59
CA ASN A 226 7.69 24.11 -29.39
C ASN A 226 8.41 25.31 -28.76
N PRO A 227 7.90 26.54 -29.00
CA PRO A 227 8.40 27.73 -28.32
C PRO A 227 8.14 27.63 -26.80
N PRO A 228 8.82 28.45 -25.98
CA PRO A 228 8.53 28.53 -24.54
C PRO A 228 7.07 28.84 -24.24
N ALA A 229 6.55 28.29 -23.16
CA ALA A 229 5.22 28.59 -22.65
C ALA A 229 5.15 30.04 -22.12
N THR A 230 3.93 30.55 -21.94
CA THR A 230 3.73 31.88 -21.37
C THR A 230 4.23 31.95 -19.93
N ALA A 231 4.61 33.14 -19.46
CA ALA A 231 5.08 33.32 -18.08
C ALA A 231 4.04 32.84 -17.05
N ARG A 232 2.75 33.11 -17.27
CA ARG A 232 1.66 32.61 -16.44
C ARG A 232 1.63 31.08 -16.39
N THR A 233 1.70 30.42 -17.56
CA THR A 233 1.68 28.95 -17.64
C THR A 233 2.85 28.37 -16.85
N LEU A 234 4.06 28.92 -17.02
CA LEU A 234 5.24 28.47 -16.28
C LEU A 234 5.12 28.72 -14.77
N ALA A 235 4.62 29.88 -14.33
CA ALA A 235 4.37 30.14 -12.91
C ALA A 235 3.40 29.11 -12.32
N ARG A 236 2.30 28.82 -13.02
CA ARG A 236 1.35 27.78 -12.60
C ARG A 236 2.01 26.41 -12.52
N ARG A 237 2.73 25.98 -13.57
CA ARG A 237 3.44 24.69 -13.59
C ARG A 237 4.39 24.53 -12.41
N LEU A 238 5.25 25.52 -12.18
CA LEU A 238 6.22 25.50 -11.08
C LEU A 238 5.55 25.39 -9.70
N HIS A 239 4.44 26.12 -9.49
CA HIS A 239 3.71 26.10 -8.22
C HIS A 239 3.01 24.77 -7.97
N TYR A 240 2.36 24.18 -8.98
CA TYR A 240 1.73 22.87 -8.81
C TYR A 240 2.76 21.75 -8.69
N ASP A 241 3.81 21.76 -9.49
CA ASP A 241 4.84 20.70 -9.47
C ASP A 241 5.66 20.71 -8.18
N LEU A 242 5.93 21.89 -7.62
CA LEU A 242 6.72 22.00 -6.40
C LEU A 242 5.86 22.02 -5.14
N LEU A 243 4.71 22.69 -5.13
CA LEU A 243 3.93 22.94 -3.91
C LEU A 243 2.55 22.26 -3.90
N GLY A 244 2.04 21.85 -5.06
CA GLY A 244 0.69 21.31 -5.21
C GLY A 244 -0.43 22.35 -5.02
N LEU A 245 -0.10 23.63 -5.15
CA LEU A 245 -1.01 24.75 -4.90
C LEU A 245 -0.97 25.73 -6.10
N PRO A 246 -2.04 26.51 -6.35
CA PRO A 246 -2.00 27.56 -7.35
C PRO A 246 -1.14 28.75 -6.88
N PRO A 247 -0.48 29.49 -7.81
CA PRO A 247 0.15 30.76 -7.49
C PRO A 247 -0.90 31.85 -7.20
N THR A 248 -0.54 32.85 -6.40
CA THR A 248 -1.31 34.09 -6.31
C THR A 248 -1.10 34.98 -7.54
N SER A 249 -2.00 35.94 -7.74
CA SER A 249 -1.86 36.93 -8.82
C SER A 249 -0.56 37.74 -8.70
N GLU A 250 -0.12 38.03 -7.48
CA GLU A 250 1.16 38.71 -7.21
C GLU A 250 2.35 37.83 -7.59
N GLU A 251 2.32 36.55 -7.26
CA GLU A 251 3.40 35.59 -7.61
C GLU A 251 3.50 35.40 -9.13
N VAL A 252 2.37 35.43 -9.85
CA VAL A 252 2.37 35.43 -11.33
C VAL A 252 2.98 36.72 -11.89
N ALA A 253 2.66 37.87 -11.29
CA ALA A 253 3.22 39.16 -11.70
C ALA A 253 4.73 39.23 -11.42
N GLU A 254 5.19 38.73 -10.27
CA GLU A 254 6.59 38.60 -9.92
C GLU A 254 7.33 37.74 -10.95
N PHE A 255 6.81 36.55 -11.24
CA PHE A 255 7.40 35.64 -12.20
C PHE A 255 7.45 36.22 -13.63
N THR A 256 6.43 36.99 -14.02
CA THR A 256 6.43 37.69 -15.32
C THR A 256 7.57 38.70 -15.44
N GLY A 257 8.09 39.22 -14.31
CA GLY A 257 9.28 40.05 -14.25
C GLY A 257 10.61 39.29 -14.39
N CYS A 258 10.61 37.95 -14.27
CA CYS A 258 11.81 37.12 -14.36
C CYS A 258 12.26 36.93 -15.83
N GLN A 259 13.05 37.88 -16.35
CA GLN A 259 13.51 37.85 -17.75
C GLN A 259 14.87 37.20 -17.97
N SER A 260 15.61 36.85 -16.90
CA SER A 260 16.93 36.23 -16.99
C SER A 260 16.93 34.83 -16.38
N GLU A 261 17.84 33.97 -16.85
CA GLU A 261 18.01 32.61 -16.29
C GLU A 261 18.29 32.64 -14.79
N SER A 262 19.11 33.57 -14.32
CA SER A 262 19.41 33.72 -12.89
C SER A 262 18.17 34.11 -12.07
N ALA A 263 17.27 34.93 -12.63
CA ALA A 263 16.02 35.29 -11.95
C ALA A 263 15.04 34.10 -11.89
N TYR A 264 14.99 33.29 -12.95
CA TYR A 264 14.20 32.05 -12.97
C TYR A 264 14.73 31.05 -11.93
N GLU A 265 16.04 30.84 -11.88
CA GLU A 265 16.67 29.95 -10.89
C GLU A 265 16.43 30.42 -9.46
N GLN A 266 16.52 31.74 -9.20
CA GLN A 266 16.23 32.29 -7.88
C GLN A 266 14.76 32.08 -7.48
N TYR A 267 13.84 32.22 -8.45
CA TYR A 267 12.43 31.93 -8.21
C TYR A 267 12.20 30.45 -7.84
N LEU A 268 12.87 29.52 -8.55
CA LEU A 268 12.86 28.10 -8.19
C LEU A 268 13.40 27.84 -6.79
N ASP A 269 14.54 28.46 -6.43
CA ASP A 269 15.15 28.30 -5.10
C ASP A 269 14.18 28.76 -4.00
N ASN A 270 13.46 29.86 -4.23
CA ASN A 270 12.44 30.34 -3.31
C ASN A 270 11.28 29.34 -3.15
N LEU A 271 10.80 28.72 -4.24
CA LEU A 271 9.76 27.69 -4.18
C LEU A 271 10.25 26.41 -3.50
N LEU A 272 11.46 25.95 -3.80
CA LEU A 272 12.04 24.75 -3.19
C LEU A 272 12.35 24.93 -1.68
N ALA A 273 12.49 26.17 -1.21
CA ALA A 273 12.67 26.49 0.20
C ALA A 273 11.34 26.52 0.99
N ARG A 274 10.19 26.56 0.30
CA ARG A 274 8.88 26.59 0.95
C ARG A 274 8.51 25.24 1.57
N PRO A 275 7.89 25.22 2.76
CA PRO A 275 7.57 23.97 3.44
C PRO A 275 6.46 23.15 2.76
N GLU A 276 5.65 23.76 1.89
CA GLU A 276 4.65 23.06 1.07
C GLU A 276 5.29 22.11 0.04
N TYR A 277 6.60 22.27 -0.25
CA TYR A 277 7.37 21.34 -1.07
C TYR A 277 7.33 19.91 -0.52
N GLY A 278 7.63 19.75 0.77
CA GLY A 278 7.63 18.45 1.42
C GLY A 278 6.24 17.80 1.48
N GLU A 279 5.16 18.60 1.51
CA GLU A 279 3.79 18.08 1.46
C GLU A 279 3.45 17.50 0.08
N GLN A 280 3.84 18.20 -1.00
CA GLN A 280 3.61 17.74 -2.36
C GLN A 280 4.46 16.52 -2.70
N TRP A 281 5.77 16.60 -2.49
CA TRP A 281 6.69 15.51 -2.81
C TRP A 281 6.57 14.32 -1.85
N GLY A 282 6.23 14.59 -0.59
CA GLY A 282 5.84 13.57 0.36
C GLY A 282 4.57 12.83 -0.07
N ARG A 283 3.58 13.53 -0.65
CA ARG A 283 2.36 12.86 -1.16
C ARG A 283 2.68 11.84 -2.24
N HIS A 284 3.56 12.17 -3.19
CA HIS A 284 4.01 11.24 -4.22
C HIS A 284 4.69 10.00 -3.63
N TRP A 285 5.56 10.17 -2.62
CA TRP A 285 6.19 9.03 -1.95
C TRP A 285 5.16 8.13 -1.25
N LEU A 286 4.17 8.72 -0.59
CA LEU A 286 3.15 8.00 0.16
C LEU A 286 2.26 7.12 -0.73
N ASP A 287 2.10 7.44 -2.03
CA ASP A 287 1.45 6.58 -3.02
C ASP A 287 2.23 5.29 -3.28
N LEU A 288 3.56 5.40 -3.35
CA LEU A 288 4.43 4.26 -3.64
C LEU A 288 4.42 3.25 -2.49
N VAL A 289 4.34 3.74 -1.25
CA VAL A 289 4.42 2.92 -0.04
C VAL A 289 3.06 2.56 0.55
N ARG A 290 1.97 2.74 -0.22
CA ARG A 290 0.61 2.33 0.18
C ARG A 290 0.17 2.95 1.51
N TYR A 291 0.50 4.22 1.72
CA TYR A 291 0.18 4.86 2.98
C TYR A 291 -1.34 4.85 3.23
N ALA A 292 -1.72 4.23 4.34
CA ALA A 292 -3.06 4.28 4.89
C ALA A 292 -2.98 4.19 6.41
N GLU A 293 -3.97 4.76 7.09
CA GLU A 293 -4.05 4.76 8.54
C GLU A 293 -4.95 3.65 9.07
N THR A 294 -5.34 2.71 8.21
CA THR A 294 -6.12 1.53 8.55
C THR A 294 -5.59 0.26 7.88
N ASN A 295 -5.97 -0.89 8.43
CA ASN A 295 -5.43 -2.21 8.08
C ASN A 295 -5.95 -2.79 6.76
N GLY A 296 -7.16 -2.43 6.34
CA GLY A 296 -7.91 -3.15 5.30
C GLY A 296 -8.69 -4.33 5.89
N TYR A 297 -9.07 -5.29 5.04
CA TYR A 297 -9.88 -6.47 5.40
C TYR A 297 -11.24 -6.12 6.03
N GLU A 298 -11.96 -7.11 6.56
CA GLU A 298 -13.35 -6.97 7.01
C GLU A 298 -13.53 -5.99 8.17
N ARG A 299 -12.50 -5.80 8.99
CA ARG A 299 -12.54 -4.90 10.16
C ARG A 299 -12.00 -3.50 9.90
N ASP A 300 -11.05 -3.36 8.97
CA ASP A 300 -10.36 -2.12 8.63
C ASP A 300 -9.96 -1.29 9.86
N GLY A 301 -9.33 -1.97 10.83
CA GLY A 301 -8.93 -1.37 12.11
C GLY A 301 -7.85 -0.29 11.93
N PRO A 302 -7.77 0.71 12.84
CA PRO A 302 -6.81 1.79 12.73
C PRO A 302 -5.38 1.33 13.01
N LYS A 303 -4.43 1.91 12.28
CA LYS A 303 -2.98 1.83 12.50
C LYS A 303 -2.54 2.99 13.39
N PRO A 304 -2.36 2.77 14.70
CA PRO A 304 -2.07 3.86 15.61
C PRO A 304 -0.77 4.57 15.24
N ASN A 305 -0.81 5.90 15.21
CA ASN A 305 0.34 6.78 14.96
C ASN A 305 0.98 6.66 13.56
N ALA A 306 0.31 6.06 12.57
CA ALA A 306 0.81 6.00 11.19
C ALA A 306 1.09 7.39 10.59
N TRP A 307 0.32 8.42 10.97
CA TRP A 307 0.53 9.82 10.57
C TRP A 307 1.93 10.36 10.86
N ARG A 308 2.67 9.79 11.84
CA ARG A 308 4.07 10.20 12.10
C ARG A 308 5.01 9.84 10.96
N TYR A 309 4.74 8.73 10.26
CA TYR A 309 5.50 8.36 9.07
C TYR A 309 5.28 9.38 7.95
N ARG A 310 4.03 9.82 7.73
CA ARG A 310 3.73 10.91 6.78
C ARG A 310 4.52 12.16 7.15
N ASP A 311 4.49 12.57 8.41
CA ASP A 311 5.20 13.77 8.86
C ASP A 311 6.72 13.64 8.68
N TYR A 312 7.30 12.48 9.00
CA TYR A 312 8.70 12.17 8.72
C TYR A 312 9.05 12.34 7.24
N VAL A 313 8.22 11.80 6.34
CA VAL A 313 8.43 11.92 4.89
C VAL A 313 8.42 13.40 4.48
N ILE A 314 7.42 14.17 4.92
CA ILE A 314 7.31 15.60 4.63
C ILE A 314 8.56 16.36 5.12
N GLU A 315 9.01 16.08 6.35
CA GLU A 315 10.19 16.68 6.95
C GLU A 315 11.47 16.31 6.18
N ALA A 316 11.62 15.04 5.78
CA ALA A 316 12.78 14.56 5.04
C ALA A 316 12.93 15.24 3.67
N PHE A 317 11.83 15.39 2.91
CA PHE A 317 11.84 16.14 1.66
C PHE A 317 12.13 17.63 1.91
N ASN A 318 11.49 18.27 2.89
CA ASN A 318 11.74 19.68 3.20
C ASN A 318 13.21 19.95 3.58
N ALA A 319 13.82 19.04 4.33
CA ALA A 319 15.23 19.09 4.71
C ALA A 319 16.20 18.77 3.55
N ASP A 320 15.69 18.37 2.38
CA ASP A 320 16.49 17.86 1.26
C ASP A 320 17.43 16.72 1.68
N LEU A 321 16.88 15.78 2.47
CA LEU A 321 17.63 14.59 2.88
C LEU A 321 18.08 13.83 1.62
N PRO A 322 19.40 13.55 1.46
CA PRO A 322 19.89 12.78 0.33
C PRO A 322 19.09 11.49 0.12
N TYR A 323 18.69 11.19 -1.11
CA TYR A 323 17.80 10.06 -1.38
C TYR A 323 18.43 8.73 -0.94
N ASP A 324 19.74 8.56 -1.05
CA ASP A 324 20.43 7.37 -0.58
C ASP A 324 20.30 7.20 0.95
N ARG A 325 20.43 8.29 1.70
CA ARG A 325 20.20 8.32 3.14
C ARG A 325 18.73 8.05 3.47
N PHE A 326 17.79 8.66 2.73
CA PHE A 326 16.37 8.39 2.89
C PHE A 326 16.05 6.90 2.72
N VAL A 327 16.57 6.23 1.69
CA VAL A 327 16.41 4.77 1.49
C VAL A 327 16.97 3.97 2.68
N ARG A 328 18.17 4.32 3.17
CA ARG A 328 18.75 3.67 4.35
C ARG A 328 17.88 3.82 5.60
N GLU A 329 17.30 5.00 5.82
CA GLU A 329 16.39 5.23 6.95
C GLU A 329 15.09 4.42 6.83
N GLN A 330 14.50 4.34 5.64
CA GLN A 330 13.29 3.54 5.38
C GLN A 330 13.49 2.06 5.73
N LEU A 331 14.60 1.48 5.31
CA LEU A 331 14.84 0.04 5.42
C LEU A 331 15.56 -0.35 6.72
N ALA A 332 16.44 0.51 7.22
CA ALA A 332 17.36 0.16 8.31
C ALA A 332 17.58 1.29 9.31
N GLY A 333 16.66 2.25 9.43
CA GLY A 333 16.84 3.43 10.29
C GLY A 333 17.08 3.13 11.77
N ASP A 334 16.66 1.98 12.27
CA ASP A 334 16.94 1.48 13.62
C ASP A 334 18.32 0.81 13.79
N GLU A 335 18.97 0.44 12.68
CA GLU A 335 20.29 -0.20 12.62
C GLU A 335 21.43 0.79 12.35
N LEU A 336 21.11 2.04 12.02
CA LEU A 336 22.11 3.08 11.75
C LEU A 336 22.88 3.47 13.02
N SER A 337 24.18 3.75 12.88
CA SER A 337 25.03 4.18 13.99
C SER A 337 24.62 5.52 14.59
N ASP A 338 24.03 6.40 13.77
CA ASP A 338 23.50 7.71 14.16
C ASP A 338 21.97 7.72 14.32
N ARG A 339 21.38 6.56 14.67
CA ARG A 339 19.94 6.39 14.83
C ARG A 339 19.33 7.46 15.74
N SER A 340 18.16 7.95 15.35
CA SER A 340 17.40 8.97 16.08
C SER A 340 15.91 8.62 16.07
N THR A 341 15.10 9.38 16.79
CA THR A 341 13.63 9.25 16.73
C THR A 341 13.10 9.29 15.29
N SER A 342 13.68 10.15 14.45
CA SER A 342 13.31 10.30 13.04
C SER A 342 13.61 9.03 12.24
N THR A 343 14.84 8.49 12.37
CA THR A 343 15.23 7.25 11.66
C THR A 343 14.44 6.04 12.15
N LEU A 344 14.03 6.01 13.42
CA LEU A 344 13.12 4.97 13.93
C LEU A 344 11.73 5.06 13.28
N ILE A 345 11.17 6.26 13.14
CA ILE A 345 9.87 6.48 12.48
C ILE A 345 9.92 6.04 11.01
N ALA A 346 11.04 6.26 10.33
CA ALA A 346 11.24 5.85 8.93
C ALA A 346 11.01 4.34 8.70
N THR A 347 11.36 3.49 9.67
CA THR A 347 11.11 2.03 9.63
C THR A 347 9.62 1.66 9.65
N GLY A 348 8.73 2.64 9.91
CA GLY A 348 7.29 2.49 9.74
C GLY A 348 6.88 2.06 8.32
N TYR A 349 7.76 2.24 7.33
CA TYR A 349 7.67 1.71 5.96
C TYR A 349 7.07 0.29 5.89
N TYR A 350 7.60 -0.63 6.69
CA TYR A 350 7.21 -2.05 6.71
C TYR A 350 5.80 -2.32 7.24
N ARG A 351 5.12 -1.28 7.71
CA ARG A 351 3.83 -1.36 8.39
C ARG A 351 2.74 -0.60 7.62
N LEU A 352 3.01 -0.09 6.43
CA LEU A 352 2.00 0.68 5.66
C LEU A 352 1.05 -0.18 4.82
N GLY A 353 1.52 -1.33 4.32
CA GLY A 353 0.73 -2.32 3.57
C GLY A 353 -0.40 -2.97 4.38
N ILE A 354 -1.29 -3.72 3.73
CA ILE A 354 -2.49 -4.30 4.34
C ILE A 354 -2.14 -5.29 5.46
N TRP A 355 -2.90 -5.31 6.57
CA TRP A 355 -2.69 -6.27 7.67
C TRP A 355 -3.95 -7.09 7.91
N ASP A 356 -3.82 -8.41 7.89
CA ASP A 356 -4.86 -9.30 8.37
C ASP A 356 -4.76 -9.43 9.91
N ASP A 357 -5.77 -8.95 10.64
CA ASP A 357 -5.81 -9.01 12.10
C ASP A 357 -6.42 -10.31 12.64
N GLU A 358 -7.06 -11.12 11.79
CA GLU A 358 -7.64 -12.43 12.11
C GLU A 358 -7.47 -13.46 10.97
N PRO A 359 -6.22 -13.74 10.54
CA PRO A 359 -5.94 -14.69 9.48
C PRO A 359 -6.40 -16.10 9.86
N ALA A 360 -7.03 -16.77 8.90
CA ALA A 360 -7.41 -18.16 9.02
C ALA A 360 -6.18 -19.09 9.11
N ASP A 361 -5.11 -18.75 8.38
CA ASP A 361 -3.81 -19.40 8.42
C ASP A 361 -2.72 -18.38 8.83
N PRO A 362 -2.30 -18.38 10.11
CA PRO A 362 -1.30 -17.44 10.59
C PRO A 362 0.10 -17.63 9.99
N GLU A 363 0.47 -18.85 9.58
CA GLU A 363 1.78 -19.10 8.97
C GLU A 363 1.81 -18.54 7.54
N GLN A 364 0.73 -18.77 6.78
CA GLN A 364 0.61 -18.20 5.44
C GLN A 364 0.57 -16.66 5.50
N ALA A 365 -0.19 -16.07 6.42
CA ALA A 365 -0.28 -14.61 6.59
C ALA A 365 1.06 -13.95 6.97
N TYR A 366 1.92 -14.69 7.70
CA TYR A 366 3.28 -14.23 8.00
C TYR A 366 4.12 -14.06 6.73
N TYR A 367 4.13 -15.08 5.85
CA TYR A 367 4.84 -15.00 4.58
C TYR A 367 4.20 -14.01 3.61
N ASP A 368 2.87 -13.91 3.57
CA ASP A 368 2.19 -12.90 2.75
C ASP A 368 2.61 -11.47 3.16
N SER A 369 2.86 -11.22 4.45
CA SER A 369 3.38 -9.94 4.94
C SER A 369 4.83 -9.69 4.48
N LEU A 370 5.69 -10.71 4.49
CA LEU A 370 7.06 -10.60 3.96
C LEU A 370 7.06 -10.41 2.44
N ASP A 371 6.15 -11.07 1.74
CA ASP A 371 5.98 -10.97 0.30
C ASP A 371 5.56 -9.57 -0.11
N ASP A 372 4.63 -8.93 0.62
CA ASP A 372 4.29 -7.52 0.41
C ASP A 372 5.54 -6.64 0.53
N VAL A 373 6.38 -6.84 1.55
CA VAL A 373 7.63 -6.08 1.73
C VAL A 373 8.58 -6.28 0.54
N VAL A 374 8.82 -7.52 0.11
CA VAL A 374 9.71 -7.82 -1.03
C VAL A 374 9.16 -7.22 -2.32
N ALA A 375 7.88 -7.44 -2.62
CA ALA A 375 7.23 -6.92 -3.83
C ALA A 375 7.30 -5.39 -3.88
N THR A 376 7.02 -4.73 -2.77
CA THR A 376 7.08 -3.26 -2.67
C THR A 376 8.48 -2.76 -2.82
N THR A 377 9.43 -3.37 -2.14
CA THR A 377 10.82 -2.94 -2.17
C THR A 377 11.37 -3.09 -3.59
N GLY A 378 11.05 -4.21 -4.27
CA GLY A 378 11.39 -4.44 -5.67
C GLY A 378 10.77 -3.41 -6.62
N MET A 379 9.47 -3.14 -6.51
CA MET A 379 8.80 -2.15 -7.36
C MET A 379 9.28 -0.72 -7.08
N VAL A 380 9.36 -0.34 -5.81
CA VAL A 380 9.65 1.04 -5.39
C VAL A 380 11.13 1.37 -5.58
N PHE A 381 12.07 0.54 -5.14
CA PHE A 381 13.49 0.91 -5.22
C PHE A 381 14.18 0.39 -6.48
N LEU A 382 13.77 -0.77 -7.00
CA LEU A 382 14.42 -1.41 -8.16
C LEU A 382 13.59 -1.30 -9.44
N GLY A 383 12.34 -0.84 -9.39
CA GLY A 383 11.46 -0.85 -10.56
C GLY A 383 11.34 -2.25 -11.16
N THR A 384 11.24 -3.30 -10.33
CA THR A 384 11.16 -4.69 -10.80
C THR A 384 10.01 -5.43 -10.13
N SER A 385 9.16 -6.06 -10.94
CA SER A 385 7.96 -6.81 -10.52
C SER A 385 8.30 -8.25 -10.11
N MET A 386 8.94 -8.45 -8.96
CA MET A 386 9.38 -9.79 -8.53
C MET A 386 8.26 -10.70 -7.98
N GLY A 387 7.04 -10.21 -7.82
CA GLY A 387 5.96 -10.94 -7.12
C GLY A 387 5.60 -12.30 -7.75
N CYS A 388 5.68 -12.46 -9.07
CA CYS A 388 5.45 -13.76 -9.70
C CYS A 388 6.51 -14.80 -9.31
N ALA A 389 7.73 -14.35 -8.99
CA ALA A 389 8.84 -15.20 -8.57
C ALA A 389 8.62 -15.85 -7.19
N ARG A 390 7.53 -15.52 -6.48
CA ARG A 390 7.14 -16.17 -5.23
C ARG A 390 6.81 -17.65 -5.45
N CYS A 391 5.97 -17.96 -6.45
CA CYS A 391 5.40 -19.31 -6.59
C CYS A 391 6.12 -20.17 -7.63
N HIS A 392 6.77 -19.55 -8.61
CA HIS A 392 7.50 -20.21 -9.69
C HIS A 392 8.54 -19.23 -10.25
N ASP A 393 9.46 -19.66 -11.11
CA ASP A 393 10.38 -18.73 -11.77
C ASP A 393 9.62 -17.64 -12.52
N HIS A 394 10.09 -16.40 -12.46
CA HIS A 394 9.37 -15.30 -13.06
C HIS A 394 9.10 -15.55 -14.56
N LYS A 395 7.89 -15.23 -15.00
CA LYS A 395 7.37 -15.66 -16.31
C LYS A 395 8.16 -15.12 -17.51
N ILE A 396 8.81 -13.96 -17.38
CA ILE A 396 9.39 -13.21 -18.51
C ILE A 396 10.82 -12.76 -18.19
N ASP A 397 10.98 -12.03 -17.08
CA ASP A 397 12.31 -11.68 -16.57
C ASP A 397 13.04 -12.90 -16.02
N PRO A 398 14.37 -13.00 -16.22
CA PRO A 398 15.17 -14.13 -15.77
C PRO A 398 15.45 -14.03 -14.26
N ILE A 399 14.39 -14.11 -13.46
CA ILE A 399 14.42 -14.07 -12.00
C ILE A 399 13.96 -15.44 -11.50
N PRO A 400 14.90 -16.32 -11.09
CA PRO A 400 14.56 -17.60 -10.50
C PRO A 400 13.76 -17.44 -9.21
N GLN A 401 12.92 -18.41 -8.88
CA GLN A 401 12.20 -18.46 -7.60
C GLN A 401 13.19 -18.38 -6.43
N ALA A 402 14.34 -19.03 -6.55
CA ALA A 402 15.39 -18.97 -5.53
C ALA A 402 15.85 -17.53 -5.24
N ASP A 403 16.01 -16.68 -6.26
CA ASP A 403 16.46 -15.29 -6.08
C ASP A 403 15.44 -14.44 -5.31
N TYR A 404 14.14 -14.71 -5.49
CA TYR A 404 13.09 -14.10 -4.69
C TYR A 404 13.28 -14.39 -3.20
N TYR A 405 13.47 -15.67 -2.84
CA TYR A 405 13.66 -16.07 -1.45
C TYR A 405 15.03 -15.65 -0.87
N ARG A 406 16.07 -15.54 -1.72
CA ARG A 406 17.35 -14.94 -1.33
C ARG A 406 17.19 -13.47 -0.93
N MET A 407 16.31 -12.73 -1.61
CA MET A 407 15.97 -11.35 -1.25
C MET A 407 15.06 -11.29 -0.01
N LEU A 408 14.07 -12.18 0.10
CA LEU A 408 13.20 -12.29 1.28
C LEU A 408 14.01 -12.51 2.57
N ALA A 409 15.12 -13.26 2.50
CA ALA A 409 16.00 -13.52 3.63
C ALA A 409 16.59 -12.25 4.30
N PHE A 410 16.64 -11.10 3.60
CA PHE A 410 17.01 -9.81 4.20
C PHE A 410 15.96 -9.26 5.18
N PHE A 411 14.69 -9.66 5.01
CA PHE A 411 13.56 -9.14 5.79
C PHE A 411 12.95 -10.18 6.74
N HIS A 412 13.36 -11.45 6.64
CA HIS A 412 12.76 -12.55 7.37
C HIS A 412 12.74 -12.37 8.91
N ASN A 413 13.60 -11.52 9.48
CA ASN A 413 13.69 -11.29 10.93
C ASN A 413 12.83 -10.11 11.46
N ILE A 414 12.07 -9.41 10.62
CA ILE A 414 11.33 -8.19 11.01
C ILE A 414 9.99 -8.45 11.70
N TYR A 415 9.43 -9.65 11.55
CA TYR A 415 8.18 -10.05 12.20
C TYR A 415 8.47 -11.18 13.18
N LYS A 416 7.89 -11.09 14.38
CA LYS A 416 8.06 -12.14 15.38
C LYS A 416 7.37 -13.40 14.88
N ASP A 417 8.11 -14.51 14.83
CA ASP A 417 7.60 -15.79 14.35
C ASP A 417 6.32 -16.18 15.11
N ILE A 418 5.21 -16.17 14.40
CA ILE A 418 3.86 -16.45 14.94
C ILE A 418 3.79 -17.91 15.42
N ARG A 419 4.63 -18.81 14.88
CA ARG A 419 4.74 -20.22 15.26
C ARG A 419 5.23 -20.40 16.71
N VAL A 420 6.04 -19.47 17.22
CA VAL A 420 6.62 -19.54 18.56
C VAL A 420 5.77 -18.80 19.61
N ALA A 421 5.06 -17.74 19.21
CA ALA A 421 4.33 -16.88 20.14
C ALA A 421 2.85 -17.27 20.37
N GLY A 422 2.29 -18.10 19.48
CA GLY A 422 0.85 -18.34 19.37
C GLY A 422 0.10 -17.09 18.88
N PHE A 423 -1.06 -17.28 18.25
CA PHE A 423 -1.90 -16.16 17.79
C PHE A 423 -2.57 -15.45 18.97
N LYS A 424 -1.80 -14.72 19.76
CA LYS A 424 -2.32 -13.70 20.68
C LYS A 424 -2.27 -12.38 19.93
N LYS A 425 -3.25 -11.49 20.14
CA LYS A 425 -3.30 -10.08 19.63
C LYS A 425 -1.95 -9.31 19.72
N THR A 426 -1.01 -9.82 20.51
CA THR A 426 0.37 -9.39 20.71
C THR A 426 1.36 -9.66 19.56
N ALA A 427 1.09 -10.58 18.62
CA ALA A 427 2.08 -10.96 17.59
C ALA A 427 2.46 -9.79 16.65
N PHE A 428 1.48 -8.97 16.26
CA PHE A 428 1.69 -7.75 15.45
C PHE A 428 1.87 -6.48 16.29
N THR A 429 1.88 -6.53 17.63
CA THR A 429 1.94 -5.31 18.48
C THR A 429 3.21 -5.20 19.33
N LEU A 430 4.04 -6.24 19.45
CA LEU A 430 5.20 -6.20 20.34
C LEU A 430 6.45 -5.51 19.75
N ASN A 431 6.63 -5.50 18.43
CA ASN A 431 7.77 -4.85 17.76
C ASN A 431 7.36 -3.73 16.77
N THR A 432 6.07 -3.42 16.69
CA THR A 432 5.52 -2.50 15.69
C THR A 432 5.32 -1.07 16.21
N GLN A 433 5.49 -0.85 17.51
CA GLN A 433 5.42 0.48 18.11
C GLN A 433 6.61 0.74 19.01
N THR A 434 7.22 1.90 18.85
CA THR A 434 8.31 2.37 19.71
C THR A 434 7.93 3.67 20.39
N GLU A 435 8.32 3.80 21.66
CA GLU A 435 8.24 5.06 22.39
C GLU A 435 9.21 6.06 21.77
N VAL A 436 8.65 7.15 21.26
CA VAL A 436 9.36 8.25 20.60
C VAL A 436 9.27 9.53 21.42
N ALA A 437 8.80 9.42 22.66
CA ALA A 437 8.66 10.53 23.58
C ALA A 437 10.01 11.06 24.04
N SER A 438 10.07 12.36 24.33
CA SER A 438 11.27 12.94 24.92
C SER A 438 11.51 12.40 26.34
N PRO A 439 12.75 12.41 26.86
CA PRO A 439 13.02 12.01 28.24
C PRO A 439 12.18 12.78 29.27
N GLU A 440 11.87 14.04 29.00
CA GLU A 440 10.99 14.87 29.82
C GLU A 440 9.53 14.37 29.78
N GLU A 441 9.00 14.05 28.60
CA GLU A 441 7.66 13.49 28.45
C GLU A 441 7.52 12.15 29.15
N ILE A 442 8.55 11.30 29.07
CA ILE A 442 8.62 10.01 29.77
C ILE A 442 8.60 10.24 31.28
N ALA A 443 9.48 11.09 31.82
CA ALA A 443 9.52 11.41 33.24
C ALA A 443 8.18 11.99 33.74
N MET A 444 7.55 12.86 32.95
CA MET A 444 6.23 13.43 33.27
C MET A 444 5.11 12.38 33.19
N HIS A 445 5.20 11.42 32.26
CA HIS A 445 4.27 10.29 32.21
C HIS A 445 4.44 9.38 33.43
N GLU A 446 5.68 9.05 33.81
CA GLU A 446 5.96 8.27 35.02
C GLU A 446 5.42 8.95 36.27
N LEU A 447 5.58 10.27 36.40
CA LEU A 447 5.02 11.04 37.51
C LEU A 447 3.48 10.94 37.52
N ARG A 448 2.83 11.19 36.38
CA ARG A 448 1.36 11.06 36.25
C ARG A 448 0.88 9.64 36.57
N MET A 449 1.63 8.62 36.18
CA MET A 449 1.31 7.22 36.48
C MET A 449 1.47 6.92 37.98
N ARG A 450 2.52 7.43 38.63
CA ARG A 450 2.71 7.31 40.09
C ARG A 450 1.61 8.03 40.85
N ASP A 451 1.25 9.24 40.45
CA ASP A 451 0.16 10.01 41.07
C ASP A 451 -1.19 9.32 40.88
N HIS A 452 -1.49 8.85 39.66
CA HIS A 452 -2.71 8.11 39.37
C HIS A 452 -2.80 6.81 40.17
N LYS A 453 -1.70 6.06 40.27
CA LYS A 453 -1.63 4.84 41.09
C LYS A 453 -1.86 5.16 42.56
N THR A 454 -1.21 6.20 43.09
CA THR A 454 -1.36 6.63 44.49
C THR A 454 -2.80 7.03 44.79
N GLN A 455 -3.44 7.79 43.91
CA GLN A 455 -4.85 8.16 44.03
C GLN A 455 -5.78 6.94 43.99
N LEU A 456 -5.54 5.98 43.09
CA LEU A 456 -6.30 4.73 43.05
C LEU A 456 -6.15 3.93 44.34
N GLU A 457 -4.94 3.83 44.90
CA GLU A 457 -4.69 3.14 46.17
C GLU A 457 -5.38 3.84 47.35
N GLN A 458 -5.35 5.17 47.40
CA GLN A 458 -6.05 5.96 48.43
C GLN A 458 -7.57 5.75 48.36
N LEU A 459 -8.17 5.87 47.18
CA LEU A 459 -9.61 5.65 47.00
C LEU A 459 -10.00 4.19 47.28
N GLN A 460 -9.17 3.23 46.87
CA GLN A 460 -9.39 1.81 47.15
C GLN A 460 -9.27 1.52 48.66
N ALA A 461 -8.40 2.21 49.40
CA ALA A 461 -8.31 2.10 50.85
C ALA A 461 -9.57 2.61 51.55
N VAL A 462 -10.12 3.75 51.12
CA VAL A 462 -11.41 4.28 51.62
C VAL A 462 -12.54 3.27 51.37
N VAL A 463 -12.67 2.78 50.13
CA VAL A 463 -13.67 1.75 49.79
C VAL A 463 -13.49 0.51 50.64
N SER A 464 -12.27 -0.02 50.76
CA SER A 464 -12.02 -1.26 51.51
C SER A 464 -12.31 -1.09 53.00
N ARG A 465 -12.02 0.07 53.59
CA ARG A 465 -12.35 0.41 54.99
C ARG A 465 -13.87 0.38 55.20
N CYS A 466 -14.64 1.08 54.38
CA CYS A 466 -16.10 1.11 54.47
C CYS A 466 -16.71 -0.29 54.21
N GLU A 467 -16.20 -1.02 53.20
CA GLU A 467 -16.67 -2.38 52.91
C GLU A 467 -16.40 -3.35 54.08
N GLN A 468 -15.27 -3.22 54.77
CA GLN A 468 -14.94 -4.01 55.96
C GLN A 468 -15.89 -3.72 57.13
N THR A 469 -16.21 -2.45 57.39
CA THR A 469 -17.18 -2.07 58.42
C THR A 469 -18.55 -2.70 58.16
N VAL A 470 -19.02 -2.64 56.91
CA VAL A 470 -20.29 -3.25 56.51
C VAL A 470 -20.22 -4.78 56.60
N TYR A 471 -19.14 -5.40 56.13
CA TYR A 471 -18.95 -6.85 56.19
C TYR A 471 -18.88 -7.37 57.63
N ALA A 472 -18.32 -6.60 58.57
CA ALA A 472 -18.28 -6.95 59.99
C ALA A 472 -19.69 -7.09 60.59
N SER A 473 -20.66 -6.31 60.10
CA SER A 473 -22.07 -6.34 60.53
C SER A 473 -22.85 -7.58 60.06
N PHE A 474 -22.31 -8.37 59.13
CA PHE A 474 -22.98 -9.55 58.59
C PHE A 474 -23.01 -10.70 59.61
N SER A 475 -24.14 -11.41 59.64
CA SER A 475 -24.31 -12.66 60.37
C SER A 475 -23.46 -13.79 59.75
N ASN A 476 -23.25 -14.89 60.48
CA ASN A 476 -22.46 -16.02 59.98
C ASN A 476 -23.01 -16.61 58.65
N PRO A 477 -24.33 -16.81 58.47
CA PRO A 477 -24.88 -17.26 57.18
C PRO A 477 -24.63 -16.25 56.04
N GLU A 478 -24.76 -14.95 56.30
CA GLU A 478 -24.50 -13.91 55.29
C GLU A 478 -23.01 -13.84 54.89
N LYS A 479 -22.10 -14.18 55.82
CA LYS A 479 -20.66 -14.27 55.53
C LYS A 479 -20.31 -15.47 54.67
N GLU A 480 -21.04 -16.59 54.80
CA GLU A 480 -20.92 -17.75 53.92
C GLU A 480 -21.44 -17.44 52.51
N ASP A 481 -22.60 -16.77 52.39
CA ASP A 481 -23.14 -16.31 51.11
C ASP A 481 -22.22 -15.29 50.41
N ALA A 482 -21.49 -14.49 51.20
CA ALA A 482 -20.52 -13.50 50.73
C ALA A 482 -19.11 -14.08 50.47
N ALA A 483 -18.95 -15.41 50.35
CA ALA A 483 -17.68 -16.03 50.00
C ALA A 483 -17.20 -15.68 48.57
N ASP A 484 -18.14 -15.47 47.63
CA ASP A 484 -17.83 -14.97 46.29
C ASP A 484 -17.58 -13.44 46.30
N THR A 485 -16.54 -12.99 45.61
CA THR A 485 -16.11 -11.58 45.64
C THR A 485 -17.11 -10.63 44.99
N ASN A 486 -17.81 -11.07 43.94
CA ASN A 486 -18.83 -10.24 43.28
C ASN A 486 -20.11 -10.17 44.10
N VAL A 487 -20.52 -11.30 44.69
CA VAL A 487 -21.69 -11.37 45.59
C VAL A 487 -21.46 -10.51 46.84
N ARG A 488 -20.28 -10.60 47.46
CA ARG A 488 -19.87 -9.76 48.60
C ARG A 488 -20.00 -8.28 48.30
N ARG A 489 -19.49 -7.82 47.15
CA ARG A 489 -19.58 -6.39 46.74
C ARG A 489 -21.02 -5.92 46.57
N GLN A 490 -21.90 -6.76 46.03
CA GLN A 490 -23.31 -6.41 45.88
C GLN A 490 -24.02 -6.34 47.24
N MET A 491 -23.80 -7.31 48.12
CA MET A 491 -24.38 -7.33 49.47
C MET A 491 -23.90 -6.14 50.30
N VAL A 492 -22.60 -5.86 50.29
CA VAL A 492 -22.00 -4.72 51.00
C VAL A 492 -22.58 -3.40 50.50
N ARG A 493 -22.68 -3.20 49.18
CA ARG A 493 -23.26 -1.98 48.62
C ARG A 493 -24.73 -1.79 48.97
N LYS A 494 -25.50 -2.88 49.06
CA LYS A 494 -26.93 -2.83 49.43
C LYS A 494 -27.12 -2.51 50.91
N ARG A 495 -26.22 -2.98 51.78
CA ARG A 495 -26.28 -2.83 53.24
C ARG A 495 -25.58 -1.57 53.76
N ALA A 496 -24.71 -0.96 52.95
CA ALA A 496 -23.96 0.25 53.33
C ALA A 496 -24.82 1.39 53.89
N PRO A 497 -26.01 1.73 53.34
CA PRO A 497 -26.85 2.80 53.88
C PRO A 497 -27.43 2.53 55.28
N ASP A 498 -27.53 1.26 55.67
CA ASP A 498 -28.08 0.86 56.97
C ASP A 498 -27.01 0.82 58.08
N VAL A 499 -25.72 0.81 57.72
CA VAL A 499 -24.60 0.48 58.64
C VAL A 499 -23.60 1.62 58.78
N LEU A 500 -23.33 2.37 57.71
CA LEU A 500 -22.38 3.49 57.73
C LEU A 500 -23.05 4.77 58.24
N ALA A 501 -22.30 5.62 58.94
CA ALA A 501 -22.76 6.96 59.28
C ALA A 501 -23.01 7.79 58.00
N PRO A 502 -23.90 8.81 58.00
CA PRO A 502 -24.19 9.62 56.81
C PRO A 502 -22.94 10.19 56.12
N GLU A 503 -21.95 10.64 56.91
CA GLU A 503 -20.68 11.17 56.40
C GLU A 503 -19.80 10.08 55.77
N GLU A 504 -19.75 8.88 56.36
CA GLU A 504 -18.99 7.74 55.84
C GLU A 504 -19.63 7.13 54.59
N LEU A 505 -20.97 7.14 54.53
CA LEU A 505 -21.73 6.69 53.35
C LEU A 505 -21.47 7.63 52.17
N GLN A 506 -21.47 8.94 52.42
CA GLN A 506 -21.13 9.93 51.40
C GLN A 506 -19.69 9.73 50.88
N GLU A 507 -18.72 9.59 51.79
CA GLU A 507 -17.31 9.33 51.44
C GLU A 507 -17.16 8.04 50.61
N TYR A 508 -17.89 6.97 50.96
CA TYR A 508 -17.89 5.70 50.24
C TYR A 508 -18.47 5.83 48.82
N GLU A 509 -19.60 6.51 48.66
CA GLU A 509 -20.23 6.71 47.35
C GLU A 509 -19.40 7.60 46.42
N GLU A 510 -18.79 8.66 46.97
CA GLU A 510 -17.85 9.52 46.26
C GLU A 510 -16.61 8.75 45.85
N ALA A 511 -16.00 7.96 46.74
CA ALA A 511 -14.83 7.14 46.42
C ALA A 511 -15.12 6.09 45.34
N LEU A 512 -16.30 5.46 45.36
CA LEU A 512 -16.73 4.54 44.30
C LEU A 512 -16.93 5.24 42.95
N ARG A 513 -17.50 6.45 42.96
CA ARG A 513 -17.71 7.26 41.76
C ARG A 513 -16.37 7.68 41.16
N GLU A 514 -15.45 8.14 41.99
CA GLU A 514 -14.10 8.54 41.60
C GLU A 514 -13.25 7.35 41.14
N LEU A 515 -13.28 6.20 41.80
CA LEU A 515 -12.61 4.98 41.33
C LEU A 515 -13.12 4.55 39.96
N ARG A 516 -14.43 4.64 39.71
CA ARG A 516 -14.98 4.36 38.37
C ARG A 516 -14.51 5.38 37.36
N ARG A 517 -14.56 6.67 37.70
CA ARG A 517 -14.07 7.76 36.82
C ARG A 517 -12.61 7.56 36.46
N MET A 518 -11.75 7.26 37.45
CA MET A 518 -10.31 7.06 37.25
C MET A 518 -9.98 5.75 36.55
N ARG A 519 -10.65 4.64 36.86
CA ARG A 519 -10.46 3.37 36.12
C ARG A 519 -10.87 3.50 34.65
N ASN A 520 -11.89 4.32 34.37
CA ASN A 520 -12.31 4.60 33.00
C ASN A 520 -11.42 5.66 32.32
N GLY A 521 -10.91 6.62 33.07
CA GLY A 521 -9.97 7.66 32.63
C GLY A 521 -8.53 7.15 32.60
N ARG A 522 -8.14 6.51 31.49
CA ARG A 522 -6.76 6.07 31.29
C ARG A 522 -5.79 7.25 31.31
N VAL A 523 -4.67 7.12 32.02
CA VAL A 523 -3.55 8.06 31.90
C VAL A 523 -3.06 8.02 30.46
N ARG A 524 -3.01 9.19 29.81
CA ARG A 524 -2.52 9.30 28.43
C ARG A 524 -1.08 8.80 28.38
N GLY A 525 -0.85 7.78 27.54
CA GLY A 525 0.48 7.23 27.26
C GLY A 525 1.44 8.26 26.69
N THR A 526 2.70 7.88 26.64
CA THR A 526 3.77 8.62 25.95
C THR A 526 3.57 8.63 24.44
N ALA A 527 4.29 9.52 23.75
CA ALA A 527 4.30 9.53 22.29
C ALA A 527 4.85 8.21 21.75
N GLN A 528 4.08 7.56 20.89
CA GLN A 528 4.44 6.33 20.20
C GLN A 528 4.45 6.57 18.70
N ALA A 529 5.26 5.80 17.98
CA ALA A 529 5.27 5.75 16.53
C ALA A 529 5.17 4.31 16.03
N LEU A 530 4.59 4.14 14.84
CA LEU A 530 4.59 2.88 14.14
C LEU A 530 5.99 2.66 13.53
N THR A 531 6.70 1.63 13.99
CA THR A 531 8.11 1.35 13.64
C THR A 531 8.31 -0.16 13.45
N ILE A 532 9.49 -0.61 13.04
CA ILE A 532 9.90 -2.03 13.14
C ILE A 532 11.28 -2.15 13.79
N LYS A 533 11.46 -3.26 14.51
CA LYS A 533 12.76 -3.76 14.98
C LYS A 533 12.85 -5.25 14.72
N GLU A 534 14.05 -5.73 14.41
CA GLU A 534 14.34 -7.15 14.26
C GLU A 534 14.22 -7.91 15.60
N ASN A 535 13.98 -9.22 15.51
CA ASN A 535 13.86 -10.11 16.67
C ASN A 535 15.22 -10.67 17.13
N GLY A 536 16.20 -9.79 17.33
CA GLY A 536 17.54 -10.17 17.77
C GLY A 536 18.54 -10.35 16.64
N ARG A 537 19.76 -10.78 17.00
CA ARG A 537 20.90 -10.90 16.07
C ARG A 537 20.85 -12.14 15.16
N GLU A 538 20.14 -13.18 15.60
CA GLU A 538 20.00 -14.43 14.85
C GLU A 538 18.74 -14.37 13.99
N ALA A 539 18.93 -14.24 12.69
CA ALA A 539 17.82 -14.26 11.74
C ALA A 539 17.46 -15.69 11.32
N PRO A 540 16.16 -16.00 11.11
CA PRO A 540 15.70 -17.34 10.77
C PRO A 540 16.26 -17.82 9.41
N GLU A 541 16.35 -19.15 9.27
CA GLU A 541 16.63 -19.80 7.98
C GLU A 541 15.50 -19.52 6.98
N THR A 542 15.86 -19.37 5.71
CA THR A 542 14.90 -19.08 4.63
C THR A 542 14.90 -20.24 3.66
N PHE A 543 13.71 -20.67 3.24
CA PHE A 543 13.50 -21.78 2.33
C PHE A 543 12.75 -21.29 1.10
N VAL A 544 12.98 -21.93 -0.05
CA VAL A 544 12.09 -21.77 -1.20
C VAL A 544 10.76 -22.42 -0.86
N LEU A 545 9.69 -21.64 -0.77
CA LEU A 545 8.36 -22.20 -0.52
C LEU A 545 7.78 -22.74 -1.82
N ILE A 546 7.43 -24.02 -1.83
CA ILE A 546 6.89 -24.67 -3.03
C ILE A 546 5.54 -24.03 -3.36
N ARG A 547 5.46 -23.41 -4.55
CA ARG A 547 4.28 -22.63 -4.98
C ARG A 547 3.88 -21.51 -4.02
N GLY A 548 4.82 -20.98 -3.23
CA GLY A 548 4.55 -19.92 -2.26
C GLY A 548 3.72 -20.36 -1.05
N ASN A 549 3.57 -21.68 -0.83
CA ASN A 549 2.86 -22.25 0.31
C ASN A 549 3.78 -22.35 1.53
N ALA A 550 3.43 -21.63 2.60
CA ALA A 550 4.20 -21.59 3.84
C ALA A 550 4.42 -22.95 4.49
N SER A 551 3.46 -23.87 4.38
CA SER A 551 3.54 -25.22 4.96
C SER A 551 4.32 -26.21 4.08
N ALA A 552 4.85 -25.79 2.93
CA ALA A 552 5.63 -26.61 2.02
C ALA A 552 7.03 -26.02 1.76
N PRO A 553 7.91 -25.97 2.78
CA PRO A 553 9.29 -25.54 2.59
C PRO A 553 10.06 -26.53 1.71
N GLY A 554 10.76 -26.01 0.70
CA GLY A 554 11.69 -26.74 -0.15
C GLY A 554 13.13 -26.53 0.29
N GLU A 555 14.02 -26.32 -0.68
CA GLU A 555 15.46 -26.17 -0.43
C GLU A 555 15.77 -24.90 0.38
N PRO A 556 16.74 -24.96 1.32
CA PRO A 556 17.23 -23.79 2.03
C PRO A 556 17.97 -22.85 1.07
N VAL A 557 17.79 -21.55 1.28
CA VAL A 557 18.50 -20.51 0.52
C VAL A 557 19.25 -19.58 1.45
N ALA A 558 20.52 -19.34 1.11
CA ALA A 558 21.29 -18.28 1.74
C ALA A 558 20.82 -16.92 1.21
N MET A 559 20.78 -15.93 2.10
CA MET A 559 20.55 -14.54 1.71
C MET A 559 21.49 -14.09 0.60
N GLY A 560 20.99 -13.28 -0.33
CA GLY A 560 21.85 -12.64 -1.31
C GLY A 560 21.11 -11.80 -2.34
N PHE A 561 21.87 -11.02 -3.09
CA PHE A 561 21.29 -10.12 -4.09
C PHE A 561 20.78 -10.90 -5.30
N PRO A 562 19.73 -10.39 -5.99
CA PRO A 562 19.25 -10.99 -7.23
C PRO A 562 20.37 -11.13 -8.27
N GLN A 563 20.50 -12.30 -8.90
CA GLN A 563 21.57 -12.58 -9.86
C GLN A 563 21.52 -11.66 -11.08
N ILE A 564 20.31 -11.30 -11.48
CA ILE A 564 20.07 -10.36 -12.59
C ILE A 564 20.66 -8.96 -12.33
N LEU A 565 20.94 -8.61 -11.07
CA LEU A 565 21.52 -7.34 -10.63
C LEU A 565 22.97 -7.47 -10.17
N GLY A 566 23.68 -8.48 -10.68
CA GLY A 566 25.08 -8.76 -10.34
C GLY A 566 25.27 -9.87 -9.29
N GLY A 567 24.19 -10.26 -8.60
CA GLY A 567 24.21 -11.36 -7.63
C GLY A 567 25.12 -11.15 -6.42
N GLY A 568 25.47 -12.24 -5.75
CA GLY A 568 26.35 -12.25 -4.58
C GLY A 568 25.68 -12.75 -3.30
N THR A 569 26.48 -13.32 -2.42
CA THR A 569 26.12 -13.75 -1.07
C THR A 569 27.02 -12.95 -0.11
N PRO A 570 26.69 -11.69 0.17
CA PRO A 570 27.54 -10.83 0.99
C PRO A 570 27.57 -11.31 2.45
N GLU A 571 28.70 -11.12 3.11
CA GLU A 571 28.80 -11.29 4.55
C GLU A 571 28.19 -10.08 5.29
N VAL A 572 27.55 -10.34 6.42
CA VAL A 572 26.97 -9.26 7.23
C VAL A 572 28.00 -8.79 8.24
N GLU A 573 28.29 -7.50 8.21
CA GLU A 573 29.13 -6.88 9.24
C GLU A 573 28.38 -6.82 10.58
N PRO A 574 29.02 -7.22 11.69
CA PRO A 574 28.38 -7.19 12.99
C PRO A 574 28.08 -5.75 13.41
N LEU A 575 26.82 -5.49 13.80
CA LEU A 575 26.40 -4.20 14.34
C LEU A 575 26.89 -4.00 15.78
N PRO A 576 27.04 -2.73 16.23
CA PRO A 576 27.36 -2.38 17.62
C PRO A 576 26.51 -3.12 18.66
N ASP A 577 27.08 -3.39 19.84
CA ASP A 577 26.46 -4.21 20.90
C ASP A 577 25.08 -3.71 21.35
N ASP A 578 24.87 -2.39 21.31
CA ASP A 578 23.62 -1.72 21.67
C ASP A 578 22.51 -1.82 20.62
N ILE A 579 22.80 -2.39 19.44
CA ILE A 579 21.83 -2.67 18.37
C ILE A 579 21.52 -4.17 18.34
N ASN A 580 20.31 -4.54 18.73
CA ASN A 580 19.85 -5.93 18.75
C ASN A 580 19.23 -6.35 17.40
N SER A 581 20.03 -6.34 16.33
CA SER A 581 19.62 -6.73 14.97
C SER A 581 20.69 -7.58 14.28
N SER A 582 20.30 -8.35 13.26
CA SER A 582 21.21 -9.13 12.42
C SER A 582 22.09 -8.26 11.51
N GLY A 583 21.64 -7.04 11.15
CA GLY A 583 22.34 -6.14 10.21
C GLY A 583 22.08 -6.42 8.73
N ARG A 584 21.21 -7.39 8.42
CA ARG A 584 20.85 -7.74 7.04
C ARG A 584 20.19 -6.58 6.29
N ARG A 585 19.35 -5.79 6.96
CA ARG A 585 18.65 -4.65 6.33
C ARG A 585 19.60 -3.50 6.01
N THR A 586 20.52 -3.15 6.90
CA THR A 586 21.57 -2.16 6.58
C THR A 586 22.39 -2.59 5.37
N LEU A 587 22.79 -3.86 5.31
CA LEU A 587 23.52 -4.41 4.17
C LEU A 587 22.73 -4.28 2.86
N PHE A 588 21.46 -4.67 2.86
CA PHE A 588 20.59 -4.54 1.69
C PHE A 588 20.36 -3.08 1.27
N ALA A 589 20.10 -2.20 2.23
CA ALA A 589 19.89 -0.78 1.98
C ALA A 589 21.12 -0.11 1.38
N ASN A 590 22.33 -0.46 1.86
CA ASN A 590 23.58 0.04 1.30
C ASN A 590 23.81 -0.43 -0.14
N TRP A 591 23.48 -1.69 -0.45
CA TRP A 591 23.57 -2.20 -1.82
C TRP A 591 22.57 -1.56 -2.78
N LEU A 592 21.35 -1.26 -2.32
CA LEU A 592 20.34 -0.60 -3.16
C LEU A 592 20.84 0.74 -3.72
N VAL A 593 21.52 1.51 -2.87
CA VAL A 593 21.95 2.88 -3.20
C VAL A 593 23.46 2.96 -3.50
N ASP A 594 24.10 1.80 -3.70
CA ASP A 594 25.45 1.74 -4.22
C ASP A 594 25.47 2.29 -5.65
N GLY A 595 26.49 3.07 -6.00
CA GLY A 595 26.60 3.69 -7.31
C GLY A 595 26.73 2.69 -8.47
N ASN A 596 27.02 1.42 -8.19
CA ASN A 596 27.05 0.35 -9.19
C ASN A 596 25.70 -0.36 -9.36
N ASN A 597 24.71 -0.09 -8.50
CA ASN A 597 23.36 -0.62 -8.68
C ASN A 597 22.74 0.00 -9.96
N PRO A 598 22.33 -0.82 -10.94
CA PRO A 598 21.88 -0.29 -12.23
C PRO A 598 20.48 0.34 -12.19
N LEU A 599 19.70 0.14 -11.12
CA LEU A 599 18.27 0.47 -11.12
C LEU A 599 17.91 1.64 -10.22
N ALA A 600 18.41 1.70 -8.98
CA ALA A 600 17.89 2.64 -7.98
C ALA A 600 17.91 4.11 -8.44
N ALA A 601 19.03 4.57 -9.00
CA ALA A 601 19.14 5.93 -9.52
C ALA A 601 18.24 6.17 -10.74
N ARG A 602 18.17 5.22 -11.69
CA ARG A 602 17.28 5.33 -12.86
C ARG A 602 15.82 5.42 -12.43
N VAL A 603 15.42 4.61 -11.46
CA VAL A 603 14.06 4.51 -10.97
C VAL A 603 13.62 5.81 -10.30
N ILE A 604 14.40 6.37 -9.37
CA ILE A 604 14.03 7.65 -8.73
C ILE A 604 14.05 8.81 -9.72
N VAL A 605 15.04 8.88 -10.61
CA VAL A 605 15.10 9.91 -11.67
C VAL A 605 13.88 9.84 -12.58
N ASN A 606 13.49 8.63 -13.00
CA ASN A 606 12.33 8.45 -13.85
C ASN A 606 11.03 8.90 -13.16
N ARG A 607 10.92 8.71 -11.84
CA ARG A 607 9.77 9.21 -11.06
C ARG A 607 9.77 10.72 -10.91
N VAL A 608 10.91 11.33 -10.60
CA VAL A 608 11.02 12.80 -10.56
C VAL A 608 10.63 13.39 -11.91
N TRP A 609 11.12 12.80 -13.01
CA TRP A 609 10.71 13.17 -14.35
C TRP A 609 9.19 12.99 -14.54
N GLN A 610 8.65 11.85 -14.13
CA GLN A 610 7.22 11.57 -14.24
C GLN A 610 6.34 12.61 -13.57
N TYR A 611 6.65 13.02 -12.35
CA TYR A 611 5.78 13.95 -11.62
C TYR A 611 5.78 15.35 -12.23
N HIS A 612 6.89 15.76 -12.87
CA HIS A 612 6.98 17.02 -13.63
C HIS A 612 6.30 16.96 -15.00
N PHE A 613 6.43 15.85 -15.74
CA PHE A 613 5.94 15.74 -17.12
C PHE A 613 4.62 14.95 -17.26
N GLY A 614 4.06 14.44 -16.17
CA GLY A 614 2.89 13.55 -16.16
C GLY A 614 3.17 12.10 -16.60
N ARG A 615 4.39 11.79 -17.05
CA ARG A 615 4.84 10.45 -17.45
C ARG A 615 6.36 10.32 -17.36
N GLY A 616 6.85 9.14 -17.01
CA GLY A 616 8.30 8.85 -16.98
C GLY A 616 8.90 8.72 -18.38
N LEU A 617 10.23 8.78 -18.45
CA LEU A 617 11.00 8.35 -19.63
C LEU A 617 10.77 6.86 -19.91
N VAL A 618 10.68 6.07 -18.85
CA VAL A 618 10.08 4.74 -18.81
C VAL A 618 8.67 4.90 -18.28
N ARG A 619 7.66 4.60 -19.10
CA ARG A 619 6.26 4.83 -18.72
C ARG A 619 5.79 3.86 -17.63
N SER A 620 6.33 2.66 -17.60
CA SER A 620 6.13 1.66 -16.54
C SER A 620 7.05 1.93 -15.34
N SER A 621 6.77 2.98 -14.56
CA SER A 621 7.71 3.50 -13.53
C SER A 621 8.08 2.59 -12.37
N SER A 622 7.44 1.43 -12.22
CA SER A 622 7.84 0.38 -11.26
C SER A 622 8.11 -0.97 -11.92
N ASP A 623 8.21 -1.02 -13.25
CA ASP A 623 8.58 -2.21 -14.01
C ASP A 623 9.49 -1.81 -15.18
N PHE A 624 10.80 -1.94 -14.98
CA PHE A 624 11.86 -1.72 -15.96
C PHE A 624 12.32 -3.04 -16.59
N GLY A 625 11.71 -4.17 -16.20
CA GLY A 625 12.01 -5.47 -16.77
C GLY A 625 11.50 -5.59 -18.20
N ARG A 626 11.53 -6.81 -18.73
CA ARG A 626 11.07 -7.13 -20.09
C ARG A 626 9.56 -6.95 -20.29
N TYR A 627 8.79 -6.94 -19.21
CA TYR A 627 7.36 -6.61 -19.28
C TYR A 627 7.11 -5.09 -19.31
N GLY A 628 8.07 -4.31 -18.82
CA GLY A 628 8.06 -2.87 -18.85
C GLY A 628 8.27 -2.26 -20.24
N ASP A 629 7.95 -0.98 -20.35
CA ASP A 629 8.25 -0.18 -21.52
C ASP A 629 9.74 0.14 -21.61
N ALA A 630 10.27 0.22 -22.83
CA ALA A 630 11.61 0.76 -23.06
C ALA A 630 11.61 2.29 -22.80
N PRO A 631 12.73 2.85 -22.32
CA PRO A 631 12.86 4.29 -22.15
C PRO A 631 12.78 5.00 -23.51
N THR A 632 12.04 6.11 -23.57
CA THR A 632 12.00 6.97 -24.77
C THR A 632 13.38 7.59 -25.05
N HIS A 633 14.10 7.96 -23.99
CA HIS A 633 15.44 8.54 -24.05
C HIS A 633 16.39 7.80 -23.09
N PRO A 634 16.90 6.60 -23.46
CA PRO A 634 17.78 5.79 -22.58
C PRO A 634 19.03 6.55 -22.13
N GLU A 635 19.68 7.26 -23.05
CA GLU A 635 20.90 8.03 -22.74
C GLU A 635 20.63 9.19 -21.78
N LEU A 636 19.46 9.84 -21.89
CA LEU A 636 19.07 10.91 -20.97
C LEU A 636 18.80 10.35 -19.57
N LEU A 637 18.16 9.18 -19.48
CA LEU A 637 17.90 8.51 -18.21
C LEU A 637 19.20 8.15 -17.49
N ASP A 638 20.16 7.54 -18.18
CA ASP A 638 21.47 7.17 -17.63
C ASP A 638 22.30 8.40 -17.26
N TYR A 639 22.24 9.46 -18.07
CA TYR A 639 22.87 10.74 -17.79
C TYR A 639 22.33 11.33 -16.48
N LEU A 640 21.01 11.48 -16.36
CA LEU A 640 20.39 12.03 -15.14
C LEU A 640 20.62 11.16 -13.90
N ALA A 641 20.59 9.82 -14.05
CA ALA A 641 20.88 8.89 -12.96
C ALA A 641 22.33 9.05 -12.46
N THR A 642 23.28 9.19 -13.37
CA THR A 642 24.69 9.40 -13.02
C THR A 642 24.91 10.78 -12.39
N GLU A 643 24.26 11.82 -12.90
CA GLU A 643 24.35 13.16 -12.33
C GLU A 643 23.75 13.24 -10.92
N LEU A 644 22.63 12.56 -10.66
CA LEU A 644 22.05 12.48 -9.32
C LEU A 644 23.05 11.89 -8.30
N ILE A 645 23.76 10.82 -8.68
CA ILE A 645 24.80 10.22 -7.83
C ILE A 645 25.96 11.19 -7.61
N ARG A 646 26.39 11.92 -8.67
CA ARG A 646 27.47 12.93 -8.58
C ARG A 646 27.11 14.13 -7.71
N HIS A 647 25.82 14.43 -7.59
CA HIS A 647 25.28 15.49 -6.76
C HIS A 647 24.71 14.97 -5.43
N ASP A 648 25.33 13.93 -4.88
CA ASP A 648 25.05 13.37 -3.56
C ASP A 648 23.58 13.03 -3.33
N TRP A 649 22.90 12.52 -4.37
CA TRP A 649 21.50 12.09 -4.30
C TRP A 649 20.50 13.18 -3.88
N GLN A 650 20.84 14.46 -4.08
CA GLN A 650 19.97 15.59 -3.72
C GLN A 650 18.81 15.76 -4.72
N LEU A 651 17.58 15.63 -4.23
CA LEU A 651 16.39 15.70 -5.08
C LEU A 651 16.03 17.14 -5.44
N LYS A 652 16.23 18.12 -4.55
CA LYS A 652 15.99 19.53 -4.92
C LYS A 652 16.93 20.01 -6.01
N TRP A 653 18.19 19.55 -6.01
CA TRP A 653 19.11 19.77 -7.13
C TRP A 653 18.54 19.20 -8.43
N LEU A 654 18.08 17.94 -8.42
CA LEU A 654 17.52 17.29 -9.60
C LEU A 654 16.25 17.99 -10.12
N HIS A 655 15.36 18.44 -9.22
CA HIS A 655 14.21 19.26 -9.59
C HIS A 655 14.66 20.52 -10.30
N LYS A 656 15.54 21.32 -9.68
CA LYS A 656 16.05 22.56 -10.29
C LYS A 656 16.65 22.29 -11.66
N TYR A 657 17.45 21.22 -11.79
CA TYR A 657 18.08 20.84 -13.05
C TYR A 657 17.08 20.46 -14.16
N ILE A 658 15.98 19.80 -13.82
CA ILE A 658 14.92 19.48 -14.78
C ILE A 658 14.11 20.73 -15.14
N LEU A 659 13.73 21.53 -14.14
CA LEU A 659 12.84 22.68 -14.28
C LEU A 659 13.50 23.86 -15.03
N THR A 660 14.84 23.93 -15.05
CA THR A 660 15.58 24.90 -15.87
C THR A 660 15.75 24.48 -17.32
N SER A 661 15.40 23.24 -17.70
CA SER A 661 15.47 22.78 -19.09
C SER A 661 14.46 23.50 -19.98
N ARG A 662 14.82 23.69 -21.26
CA ARG A 662 13.89 24.13 -22.29
C ARG A 662 12.72 23.16 -22.39
N ALA A 663 12.98 21.85 -22.31
CA ALA A 663 11.96 20.80 -22.38
C ALA A 663 10.81 21.01 -21.39
N TYR A 664 11.11 21.33 -20.13
CA TYR A 664 10.09 21.66 -19.14
C TYR A 664 9.35 22.97 -19.48
N ARG A 665 10.08 23.96 -20.00
CA ARG A 665 9.57 25.30 -20.30
C ARG A 665 8.79 25.40 -21.61
N MET A 666 8.68 24.33 -22.42
CA MET A 666 8.00 24.37 -23.72
C MET A 666 6.48 24.58 -23.59
N SER A 667 5.89 25.21 -24.60
CA SER A 667 4.44 25.31 -24.78
C SER A 667 3.82 23.93 -25.05
N SER A 668 2.60 23.73 -24.55
CA SER A 668 1.77 22.55 -24.80
C SER A 668 0.97 22.63 -26.10
N ALA A 669 1.10 23.73 -26.85
CA ALA A 669 0.42 23.99 -28.11
C ALA A 669 0.58 22.84 -29.12
N ASP A 670 -0.44 22.67 -29.96
CA ASP A 670 -0.41 21.69 -31.04
C ASP A 670 0.51 22.12 -32.19
N ASN A 671 1.08 21.13 -32.88
CA ASN A 671 1.84 21.32 -34.11
C ASN A 671 1.46 20.18 -35.06
N GLY A 672 0.81 20.52 -36.17
CA GLY A 672 0.28 19.51 -37.10
C GLY A 672 1.34 18.54 -37.63
N VAL A 673 2.53 19.05 -37.97
CA VAL A 673 3.64 18.22 -38.49
C VAL A 673 4.13 17.27 -37.40
N ALA A 674 4.32 17.77 -36.19
CA ALA A 674 4.82 16.95 -35.09
C ALA A 674 3.78 15.93 -34.59
N LEU A 675 2.49 16.27 -34.63
CA LEU A 675 1.39 15.35 -34.32
C LEU A 675 1.29 14.21 -35.34
N ASP A 676 1.54 14.46 -36.62
CA ASP A 676 1.52 13.43 -37.66
C ASP A 676 2.68 12.43 -37.50
N VAL A 677 3.85 12.89 -37.03
CA VAL A 677 5.06 12.06 -36.84
C VAL A 677 5.08 11.37 -35.48
N ASP A 678 4.76 12.09 -34.41
CA ASP A 678 4.81 11.61 -33.03
C ASP A 678 3.57 12.11 -32.24
N PRO A 679 2.40 11.50 -32.47
CA PRO A 679 1.15 11.89 -31.81
C PRO A 679 1.19 11.64 -30.30
N THR A 680 2.04 10.71 -29.86
CA THR A 680 2.22 10.37 -28.45
C THR A 680 3.25 11.24 -27.75
N ASN A 681 3.89 12.19 -28.46
CA ASN A 681 4.92 13.07 -27.96
C ASN A 681 6.12 12.32 -27.31
N ASN A 682 6.43 11.09 -27.73
CA ASN A 682 7.57 10.32 -27.21
C ASN A 682 8.92 11.02 -27.38
N LEU A 683 9.07 11.86 -28.39
CA LEU A 683 10.27 12.65 -28.69
C LEU A 683 10.31 13.97 -27.93
N MET A 684 9.26 14.29 -27.16
CA MET A 684 9.18 15.51 -26.34
C MET A 684 9.35 16.79 -27.16
N TRP A 685 8.59 16.90 -28.26
CA TRP A 685 8.54 18.11 -29.07
C TRP A 685 7.67 19.21 -28.44
N ARG A 686 6.84 18.87 -27.43
CA ARG A 686 6.06 19.80 -26.61
C ARG A 686 5.95 19.34 -25.16
N PHE A 687 5.43 20.22 -24.30
CA PHE A 687 4.97 19.81 -22.97
C PHE A 687 3.58 19.15 -23.06
N ASP A 688 3.31 18.12 -22.26
CA ASP A 688 1.99 17.46 -22.24
C ASP A 688 1.03 18.20 -21.32
N MET A 689 -0.22 18.41 -21.76
CA MET A 689 -1.24 19.00 -20.89
C MET A 689 -1.52 18.10 -19.69
N ARG A 690 -1.54 18.68 -18.49
CA ARG A 690 -1.76 17.96 -17.22
C ARG A 690 -3.05 18.41 -16.56
N ARG A 691 -3.88 17.45 -16.14
CA ARG A 691 -5.01 17.67 -15.23
C ARG A 691 -4.51 17.70 -13.78
N LEU A 692 -5.05 18.57 -12.95
CA LEU A 692 -4.77 18.55 -11.51
C LEU A 692 -5.19 17.22 -10.89
N SER A 693 -4.36 16.69 -10.01
CA SER A 693 -4.67 15.51 -9.19
C SER A 693 -5.82 15.80 -8.20
N SER A 694 -6.40 14.75 -7.60
CA SER A 694 -7.48 14.88 -6.61
C SER A 694 -7.15 15.84 -5.47
N GLU A 695 -5.94 15.75 -4.92
CA GLU A 695 -5.45 16.58 -3.82
C GLU A 695 -5.23 18.03 -4.27
N GLU A 696 -4.57 18.23 -5.41
CA GLU A 696 -4.35 19.55 -6.00
C GLU A 696 -5.67 20.25 -6.31
N LEU A 697 -6.67 19.52 -6.83
CA LEU A 697 -7.99 20.09 -7.13
C LEU A 697 -8.70 20.54 -5.85
N ARG A 698 -8.77 19.67 -4.82
CA ARG A 698 -9.41 20.01 -3.55
C ARG A 698 -8.69 21.18 -2.87
N ASP A 699 -7.37 21.14 -2.80
CA ASP A 699 -6.56 22.19 -2.18
C ASP A 699 -6.64 23.51 -2.97
N THR A 700 -6.72 23.46 -4.31
CA THR A 700 -6.97 24.63 -5.17
C THR A 700 -8.31 25.27 -4.85
N VAL A 701 -9.39 24.48 -4.77
CA VAL A 701 -10.71 25.02 -4.42
C VAL A 701 -10.67 25.69 -3.05
N LEU A 702 -10.10 25.04 -2.04
CA LEU A 702 -9.97 25.64 -0.69
C LEU A 702 -9.09 26.90 -0.67
N THR A 703 -8.09 26.98 -1.54
CA THR A 703 -7.22 28.17 -1.68
C THR A 703 -7.98 29.33 -2.31
N VAL A 704 -8.67 29.06 -3.43
CA VAL A 704 -9.47 30.05 -4.17
C VAL A 704 -10.63 30.58 -3.31
N THR A 705 -11.24 29.76 -2.46
CA THR A 705 -12.29 30.21 -1.52
C THR A 705 -11.74 30.86 -0.25
N GLY A 706 -10.42 30.87 -0.05
CA GLY A 706 -9.78 31.42 1.15
C GLY A 706 -10.09 30.63 2.43
N GLN A 707 -10.34 29.33 2.30
CA GLN A 707 -10.66 28.43 3.41
C GLN A 707 -9.49 27.53 3.82
N LEU A 708 -8.49 27.34 2.96
CA LEU A 708 -7.39 26.40 3.21
C LEU A 708 -6.69 26.69 4.54
N ASN A 709 -6.61 25.67 5.40
CA ASN A 709 -5.83 25.71 6.62
C ASN A 709 -4.42 25.14 6.38
N ALA A 710 -3.42 26.01 6.38
CA ALA A 710 -2.01 25.68 6.15
C ALA A 710 -1.29 25.03 7.35
N LYS A 711 -2.01 24.64 8.40
CA LYS A 711 -1.42 23.94 9.55
C LYS A 711 -0.80 22.62 9.11
N MET A 712 0.52 22.52 9.30
CA MET A 712 1.30 21.34 8.98
C MET A 712 1.38 20.35 10.16
N HIS A 713 1.68 19.09 9.83
CA HIS A 713 2.01 18.01 10.76
C HIS A 713 0.89 17.65 11.77
N GLY A 714 1.16 16.65 12.61
CA GLY A 714 0.27 16.18 13.65
C GLY A 714 -0.80 15.19 13.15
N PRO A 715 -1.70 14.74 14.03
CA PRO A 715 -2.72 13.77 13.68
C PRO A 715 -3.55 14.19 12.46
N SER A 716 -3.92 13.19 11.66
CA SER A 716 -4.79 13.38 10.51
C SER A 716 -6.18 13.85 10.91
N VAL A 717 -6.86 14.46 9.95
CA VAL A 717 -8.16 15.10 10.12
C VAL A 717 -9.19 14.43 9.24
N TYR A 718 -10.44 14.48 9.65
CA TYR A 718 -11.54 13.88 8.92
C TYR A 718 -12.24 14.97 8.11
N SER A 719 -12.26 14.82 6.78
CA SER A 719 -13.09 15.64 5.90
C SER A 719 -14.58 15.34 6.12
N GLN A 720 -15.46 16.19 5.59
CA GLN A 720 -16.88 15.87 5.57
C GLN A 720 -17.17 14.88 4.45
N ILE A 721 -17.73 13.73 4.80
CA ILE A 721 -18.24 12.73 3.85
C ILE A 721 -19.78 12.76 3.87
N PRO A 722 -20.46 12.65 2.72
CA PRO A 722 -21.92 12.57 2.67
C PRO A 722 -22.48 11.39 3.48
N ASP A 723 -23.63 11.60 4.12
CA ASP A 723 -24.26 10.58 4.96
C ASP A 723 -24.58 9.30 4.17
N GLU A 724 -24.93 9.42 2.89
CA GLU A 724 -25.23 8.31 2.00
C GLU A 724 -24.06 7.32 1.86
N VAL A 725 -22.82 7.84 1.88
CA VAL A 725 -21.61 7.01 1.84
C VAL A 725 -21.42 6.29 3.18
N LEU A 726 -21.66 6.98 4.30
CA LEU A 726 -21.55 6.39 5.63
C LEU A 726 -22.60 5.30 5.87
N GLN A 727 -23.80 5.43 5.30
CA GLN A 727 -24.87 4.42 5.38
C GLN A 727 -24.52 3.11 4.67
N SER A 728 -23.50 3.09 3.81
CA SER A 728 -23.00 1.84 3.22
C SER A 728 -22.17 0.98 4.21
N SER A 729 -21.73 1.57 5.32
CA SER A 729 -20.98 0.89 6.36
C SER A 729 -21.88 0.13 7.33
N SER A 730 -21.37 -0.97 7.90
CA SER A 730 -22.08 -1.74 8.94
C SER A 730 -22.31 -0.96 10.24
N ARG A 731 -21.50 0.08 10.49
CA ARG A 731 -21.63 1.00 11.64
C ARG A 731 -21.46 2.45 11.17
N PRO A 732 -22.50 3.05 10.57
CA PRO A 732 -22.41 4.38 9.96
C PRO A 732 -21.88 5.47 10.91
N GLU A 733 -22.29 5.45 12.17
CA GLU A 733 -21.89 6.46 13.18
C GLU A 733 -20.41 6.39 13.57
N ASP A 734 -19.79 5.21 13.44
CA ASP A 734 -18.38 4.95 13.77
C ASP A 734 -17.51 4.80 12.52
N ALA A 735 -18.11 4.91 11.33
CA ALA A 735 -17.46 4.63 10.06
C ALA A 735 -16.36 5.66 9.71
N TRP A 736 -16.58 6.92 10.09
CA TRP A 736 -15.69 8.05 9.83
C TRP A 736 -15.59 8.97 11.05
N GLY A 737 -14.39 9.49 11.31
CA GLY A 737 -14.15 10.38 12.43
C GLY A 737 -14.74 11.78 12.24
N LYS A 738 -14.71 12.59 13.31
CA LYS A 738 -15.18 13.98 13.30
C LYS A 738 -14.04 14.91 13.73
N SER A 739 -13.68 15.85 12.87
CA SER A 739 -12.72 16.92 13.16
C SER A 739 -13.44 18.26 13.35
N ALA A 740 -12.80 19.21 14.04
CA ALA A 740 -13.32 20.56 14.17
C ALA A 740 -13.41 21.24 12.79
N PRO A 741 -14.38 22.14 12.54
CA PRO A 741 -14.55 22.76 11.21
C PRO A 741 -13.28 23.39 10.62
N ALA A 742 -12.47 24.05 11.45
CA ALA A 742 -11.20 24.65 11.02
C ALA A 742 -10.15 23.61 10.59
N ASP A 743 -10.20 22.39 11.13
CA ASP A 743 -9.28 21.31 10.79
C ASP A 743 -9.76 20.54 9.53
N GLN A 744 -11.07 20.53 9.23
CA GLN A 744 -11.63 19.83 8.05
C GLN A 744 -11.15 20.41 6.71
N VAL A 745 -10.68 21.66 6.71
CA VAL A 745 -10.19 22.39 5.54
C VAL A 745 -8.67 22.46 5.47
N ARG A 746 -7.96 21.58 6.19
CA ARG A 746 -6.52 21.40 5.99
C ARG A 746 -6.20 20.86 4.60
N ARG A 747 -4.94 21.03 4.19
CA ARG A 747 -4.39 20.39 3.01
C ARG A 747 -4.70 18.90 2.97
N THR A 748 -4.97 18.40 1.78
CA THR A 748 -5.53 17.06 1.58
C THR A 748 -4.57 15.95 2.04
N VAL A 749 -3.26 16.18 2.04
CA VAL A 749 -2.25 15.25 2.59
C VAL A 749 -2.46 14.92 4.08
N TYR A 750 -3.19 15.76 4.84
CA TYR A 750 -3.54 15.52 6.24
C TYR A 750 -4.91 14.87 6.44
N VAL A 751 -5.68 14.65 5.37
CA VAL A 751 -6.95 13.95 5.47
C VAL A 751 -6.68 12.48 5.82
N PHE A 752 -7.44 11.94 6.77
CA PHE A 752 -7.31 10.57 7.23
C PHE A 752 -7.56 9.60 6.07
N VAL A 753 -6.61 8.71 5.82
CA VAL A 753 -6.68 7.73 4.73
C VAL A 753 -7.19 6.39 5.27
N LYS A 754 -8.44 6.07 4.95
CA LYS A 754 -9.08 4.80 5.29
C LYS A 754 -9.26 3.94 4.04
N ARG A 755 -8.94 2.65 4.13
CA ARG A 755 -9.00 1.72 2.98
C ARG A 755 -10.43 1.37 2.59
N SER A 756 -11.31 1.11 3.56
CA SER A 756 -12.70 0.71 3.30
C SER A 756 -13.63 1.86 2.90
N ILE A 757 -13.24 3.12 3.11
CA ILE A 757 -14.07 4.30 2.82
C ILE A 757 -13.19 5.40 2.25
N ALA A 758 -13.43 5.72 0.98
CA ALA A 758 -12.77 6.83 0.30
C ALA A 758 -13.62 8.12 0.35
N ASP A 759 -12.95 9.27 0.39
CA ASP A 759 -13.61 10.56 0.18
C ASP A 759 -14.16 10.62 -1.27
N PRO A 760 -15.45 10.94 -1.48
CA PRO A 760 -16.06 10.94 -2.81
C PRO A 760 -15.42 11.90 -3.81
N VAL A 761 -14.93 13.06 -3.33
CA VAL A 761 -14.25 14.02 -4.21
C VAL A 761 -12.91 13.45 -4.63
N LEU A 762 -12.14 12.90 -3.69
CA LEU A 762 -10.81 12.36 -4.00
C LEU A 762 -10.90 11.14 -4.94
N SER A 763 -11.79 10.21 -4.63
CA SER A 763 -12.01 9.01 -5.44
C SER A 763 -12.53 9.32 -6.85
N SER A 764 -13.40 10.33 -7.01
CA SER A 764 -13.89 10.74 -8.33
C SER A 764 -12.76 11.26 -9.24
N PHE A 765 -11.68 11.79 -8.68
CA PHE A 765 -10.58 12.44 -9.40
C PHE A 765 -9.29 11.62 -9.40
N ASP A 766 -9.42 10.29 -9.35
CA ASP A 766 -8.33 9.32 -9.51
C ASP A 766 -7.30 9.37 -8.36
N SER A 767 -7.77 9.46 -7.10
CA SER A 767 -6.90 9.28 -5.92
C SER A 767 -6.20 7.92 -5.94
N ALA A 768 -4.98 7.87 -5.39
CA ALA A 768 -4.18 6.63 -5.37
C ALA A 768 -4.90 5.45 -4.73
N ASP A 769 -4.71 4.26 -5.32
CA ASP A 769 -4.99 3.00 -4.64
C ASP A 769 -4.06 2.89 -3.43
N THR A 770 -4.61 2.45 -2.31
CA THR A 770 -3.86 2.26 -1.08
C THR A 770 -3.54 0.79 -0.85
N ASP A 771 -4.26 -0.16 -1.47
CA ASP A 771 -4.11 -1.61 -1.30
C ASP A 771 -2.87 -2.15 -2.03
N ALA A 772 -2.54 -1.59 -3.19
CA ALA A 772 -1.32 -1.87 -3.94
C ALA A 772 -0.45 -0.61 -4.09
N SER A 773 0.85 -0.78 -4.34
CA SER A 773 1.73 0.35 -4.67
C SER A 773 1.20 1.07 -5.90
N CYS A 774 1.09 2.40 -5.85
CA CYS A 774 0.55 3.20 -6.94
C CYS A 774 1.67 4.01 -7.63
N PRO A 775 2.36 3.44 -8.65
CA PRO A 775 3.45 4.14 -9.33
C PRO A 775 2.98 5.20 -10.30
N VAL A 776 1.78 5.05 -10.87
CA VAL A 776 1.17 5.97 -11.83
C VAL A 776 -0.31 6.08 -11.49
N ARG A 777 -0.80 7.32 -11.37
CA ARG A 777 -2.24 7.60 -11.31
C ARG A 777 -2.73 7.86 -12.73
N PHE A 778 -3.67 7.06 -13.21
CA PHE A 778 -4.27 7.29 -14.52
C PHE A 778 -5.26 8.44 -14.42
N SER A 779 -4.94 9.58 -15.02
CA SER A 779 -5.86 10.71 -15.11
C SER A 779 -6.98 10.38 -16.09
N THR A 780 -8.15 10.07 -15.58
CA THR A 780 -9.36 9.88 -16.37
C THR A 780 -10.03 11.23 -16.67
N THR A 781 -10.84 11.26 -17.73
CA THR A 781 -11.72 12.39 -18.05
C THR A 781 -13.07 11.83 -18.41
N VAL A 782 -13.95 11.76 -17.41
CA VAL A 782 -15.26 11.10 -17.52
C VAL A 782 -16.40 12.06 -17.15
N PRO A 783 -17.60 11.94 -17.76
CA PRO A 783 -18.73 12.83 -17.45
C PRO A 783 -19.12 12.86 -15.97
N THR A 784 -18.91 11.77 -15.23
CA THR A 784 -19.20 11.68 -13.80
C THR A 784 -18.37 12.66 -12.98
N GLN A 785 -17.12 12.96 -13.36
CA GLN A 785 -16.29 13.96 -12.68
C GLN A 785 -16.90 15.36 -12.77
N ALA A 786 -17.37 15.76 -13.96
CA ALA A 786 -18.06 17.04 -14.16
C ALA A 786 -19.41 17.08 -13.42
N LEU A 787 -20.13 15.95 -13.35
CA LEU A 787 -21.36 15.87 -12.56
C LEU A 787 -21.08 15.98 -11.04
N THR A 788 -19.97 15.43 -10.55
CA THR A 788 -19.51 15.57 -9.16
C THR A 788 -19.21 17.03 -8.83
N THR A 789 -18.55 17.76 -9.72
CA THR A 789 -18.21 19.18 -9.48
C THR A 789 -19.41 20.12 -9.59
N LEU A 790 -20.43 19.76 -10.38
CA LEU A 790 -21.67 20.54 -10.49
C LEU A 790 -22.67 20.27 -9.36
N ASN A 791 -22.85 19.00 -8.98
CA ASN A 791 -23.91 18.59 -8.06
C ASN A 791 -23.39 18.23 -6.66
N GLY A 792 -22.09 18.01 -6.52
CA GLY A 792 -21.47 17.61 -5.27
C GLY A 792 -21.62 18.68 -4.19
N ARG A 793 -21.88 18.22 -2.97
CA ARG A 793 -22.02 19.08 -1.79
C ARG A 793 -20.79 19.96 -1.57
N PHE A 794 -19.59 19.40 -1.66
CA PHE A 794 -18.34 20.12 -1.49
C PHE A 794 -18.25 21.35 -2.41
N PHE A 795 -18.38 21.17 -3.72
CA PHE A 795 -18.26 22.28 -4.68
C PHE A 795 -19.36 23.34 -4.51
N ASN A 796 -20.60 22.93 -4.18
CA ASN A 796 -21.68 23.87 -3.94
C ASN A 796 -21.48 24.69 -2.66
N GLU A 797 -20.98 24.08 -1.59
CA GLU A 797 -20.60 24.79 -0.36
C GLU A 797 -19.41 25.73 -0.62
N GLN A 798 -18.40 25.29 -1.37
CA GLN A 798 -17.24 26.13 -1.72
C GLN A 798 -17.63 27.30 -2.65
N ALA A 799 -18.56 27.10 -3.59
CA ALA A 799 -19.10 28.19 -4.40
C ALA A 799 -19.78 29.27 -3.55
N GLN A 800 -20.53 28.87 -2.52
CA GLN A 800 -21.11 29.79 -1.55
C GLN A 800 -20.01 30.55 -0.77
N ARG A 801 -18.95 29.85 -0.33
CA ARG A 801 -17.81 30.48 0.36
C ARG A 801 -17.06 31.48 -0.53
N LEU A 802 -16.93 31.20 -1.82
CA LEU A 802 -16.32 32.13 -2.77
C LEU A 802 -17.14 33.41 -2.90
N ALA A 803 -18.46 33.29 -3.07
CA ALA A 803 -19.34 34.46 -3.12
C ALA A 803 -19.25 35.30 -1.83
N GLU A 804 -19.27 34.64 -0.66
CA GLU A 804 -19.09 35.30 0.64
C GLU A 804 -17.73 35.99 0.79
N ARG A 805 -16.67 35.37 0.27
CA ARG A 805 -15.32 35.95 0.23
C ARG A 805 -15.30 37.23 -0.60
N LEU A 806 -15.81 37.19 -1.82
CA LEU A 806 -15.81 38.32 -2.74
C LEU A 806 -16.56 39.53 -2.16
N HIS A 807 -17.72 39.29 -1.53
CA HIS A 807 -18.45 40.36 -0.84
C HIS A 807 -17.68 40.92 0.35
N ARG A 808 -17.00 40.07 1.14
CA ARG A 808 -16.17 40.53 2.26
C ARG A 808 -14.97 41.35 1.81
N GLU A 809 -14.42 41.05 0.63
CA GLU A 809 -13.33 41.80 0.00
C GLU A 809 -13.79 43.08 -0.72
N GLY A 810 -15.11 43.36 -0.73
CA GLY A 810 -15.69 44.62 -1.20
C GLY A 810 -16.21 44.59 -2.64
N HIS A 811 -16.21 43.44 -3.30
CA HIS A 811 -16.67 43.27 -4.68
C HIS A 811 -18.21 43.20 -4.76
N HIS A 812 -18.88 44.29 -4.40
CA HIS A 812 -20.35 44.37 -4.38
C HIS A 812 -20.98 44.77 -5.73
N ASP A 813 -20.21 45.41 -6.61
CA ASP A 813 -20.62 45.69 -7.99
C ASP A 813 -20.54 44.41 -8.84
N GLU A 814 -21.55 44.14 -9.66
CA GLU A 814 -21.65 42.88 -10.40
C GLU A 814 -20.49 42.67 -11.38
N ARG A 815 -20.01 43.74 -12.04
CA ARG A 815 -18.87 43.63 -12.98
C ARG A 815 -17.59 43.32 -12.25
N ASP A 816 -17.39 43.96 -11.10
CA ASP A 816 -16.22 43.74 -10.24
C ASP A 816 -16.24 42.34 -9.61
N PHE A 817 -17.41 41.89 -9.15
CA PHE A 817 -17.63 40.52 -8.64
C PHE A 817 -17.25 39.46 -9.68
N VAL A 818 -17.80 39.59 -10.90
CA VAL A 818 -17.50 38.66 -12.00
C VAL A 818 -16.01 38.66 -12.34
N LYS A 819 -15.41 39.83 -12.42
CA LYS A 819 -13.98 39.98 -12.70
C LYS A 819 -13.16 39.27 -11.62
N ALA A 820 -13.37 39.61 -10.34
CA ALA A 820 -12.61 39.04 -9.23
C ALA A 820 -12.78 37.51 -9.12
N ALA A 821 -13.98 36.98 -9.35
CA ALA A 821 -14.23 35.54 -9.34
C ALA A 821 -13.39 34.79 -10.40
N ILE A 822 -13.34 35.32 -11.64
CA ILE A 822 -12.55 34.69 -12.71
C ILE A 822 -11.05 34.91 -12.46
N GLU A 823 -10.60 36.10 -12.04
CA GLU A 823 -9.18 36.36 -11.75
C GLU A 823 -8.65 35.43 -10.65
N LEU A 824 -9.40 35.21 -9.57
CA LEU A 824 -9.04 34.28 -8.50
C LEU A 824 -8.98 32.82 -8.97
N ALA A 825 -9.91 32.39 -9.82
CA ALA A 825 -9.96 31.01 -10.30
C ALA A 825 -8.87 30.70 -11.34
N THR A 826 -8.50 31.69 -12.16
CA THR A 826 -7.64 31.48 -13.33
C THR A 826 -6.22 32.05 -13.16
N CYS A 827 -5.97 32.92 -12.18
CA CYS A 827 -4.70 33.62 -11.98
C CYS A 827 -4.25 34.39 -13.25
N ARG A 828 -5.20 34.99 -13.99
CA ARG A 828 -4.90 35.89 -15.12
C ARG A 828 -5.81 37.11 -15.13
N PRO A 829 -5.40 38.19 -15.80
CA PRO A 829 -6.30 39.27 -16.15
C PRO A 829 -7.51 38.76 -16.95
N VAL A 830 -8.69 39.25 -16.59
CA VAL A 830 -9.95 38.91 -17.26
C VAL A 830 -10.22 39.83 -18.43
N GLU A 831 -10.69 39.25 -19.54
CA GLU A 831 -11.03 40.04 -20.72
C GLU A 831 -12.36 40.80 -20.53
N PRO A 832 -12.52 42.01 -21.10
CA PRO A 832 -13.78 42.75 -21.03
C PRO A 832 -14.99 41.96 -21.55
N ALA A 833 -14.77 41.08 -22.53
CA ALA A 833 -15.81 40.20 -23.07
C ALA A 833 -16.25 39.10 -22.09
N GLU A 834 -15.33 38.59 -21.26
CA GLU A 834 -15.65 37.63 -20.20
C GLU A 834 -16.49 38.26 -19.10
N VAL A 835 -16.13 39.49 -18.68
CA VAL A 835 -16.92 40.25 -17.71
C VAL A 835 -18.33 40.48 -18.24
N ALA A 836 -18.46 40.95 -19.48
CA ALA A 836 -19.76 41.19 -20.10
C ALA A 836 -20.63 39.93 -20.20
N ARG A 837 -20.03 38.77 -20.54
CA ARG A 837 -20.74 37.48 -20.56
C ARG A 837 -21.17 37.05 -19.16
N GLY A 838 -20.31 37.19 -18.17
CA GLY A 838 -20.62 36.82 -16.78
C GLY A 838 -21.74 37.66 -16.18
N THR A 839 -21.70 38.99 -16.37
CA THR A 839 -22.79 39.88 -15.90
C THR A 839 -24.10 39.58 -16.62
N GLN A 840 -24.06 39.34 -17.94
CA GLN A 840 -25.26 38.97 -18.68
C GLN A 840 -25.86 37.64 -18.18
N LEU A 841 -25.01 36.67 -17.82
CA LEU A 841 -25.45 35.39 -17.29
C LEU A 841 -26.15 35.53 -15.93
N ILE A 842 -25.56 36.31 -15.01
CA ILE A 842 -26.17 36.61 -13.70
C ILE A 842 -27.52 37.33 -13.89
N HIS A 843 -27.58 38.33 -14.76
CA HIS A 843 -28.82 39.05 -15.08
C HIS A 843 -29.88 38.11 -15.68
N ASP A 844 -29.49 37.21 -16.59
CA ASP A 844 -30.41 36.26 -17.22
C ASP A 844 -31.02 35.30 -16.20
N TRP A 845 -30.24 34.77 -15.26
CA TRP A 845 -30.78 33.93 -14.18
C TRP A 845 -31.79 34.68 -13.30
N GLN A 846 -31.54 35.96 -13.00
CA GLN A 846 -32.46 36.77 -12.21
C GLN A 846 -33.73 37.09 -13.00
N ALA A 847 -33.60 37.56 -14.25
CA ALA A 847 -34.70 38.09 -15.03
C ALA A 847 -35.55 37.01 -15.73
N LYS A 848 -34.93 35.91 -16.18
CA LYS A 848 -35.61 34.85 -16.94
C LYS A 848 -35.96 33.65 -16.07
N ASP A 849 -35.07 33.25 -15.17
CA ASP A 849 -35.22 32.05 -14.36
C ASP A 849 -35.68 32.33 -12.92
N ASN A 850 -35.88 33.62 -12.57
CA ASN A 850 -36.35 34.07 -11.26
C ASN A 850 -35.47 33.59 -10.09
N VAL A 851 -34.15 33.48 -10.33
CA VAL A 851 -33.14 33.12 -9.33
C VAL A 851 -32.80 34.35 -8.49
N SER A 852 -32.63 34.17 -7.18
CA SER A 852 -32.21 35.27 -6.31
C SER A 852 -30.82 35.79 -6.70
N ARG A 853 -30.51 37.07 -6.44
CA ARG A 853 -29.16 37.60 -6.72
C ARG A 853 -28.06 36.78 -6.04
N ALA A 854 -28.27 36.40 -4.78
CA ALA A 854 -27.31 35.61 -4.01
C ALA A 854 -27.10 34.21 -4.63
N ASP A 855 -28.16 33.55 -5.08
CA ASP A 855 -28.05 32.25 -5.75
C ASP A 855 -27.41 32.37 -7.14
N ALA A 856 -27.70 33.43 -7.89
CA ALA A 856 -27.08 33.68 -9.18
C ALA A 856 -25.56 33.91 -9.05
N GLU A 857 -25.14 34.70 -8.06
CA GLU A 857 -23.72 34.90 -7.72
C GLU A 857 -23.06 33.59 -7.24
N ARG A 858 -23.76 32.77 -6.44
CA ARG A 858 -23.29 31.44 -6.03
C ARG A 858 -23.14 30.50 -7.23
N PHE A 859 -24.11 30.45 -8.14
CA PHE A 859 -24.03 29.64 -9.36
C PHE A 859 -22.92 30.12 -10.29
N PHE A 860 -22.68 31.43 -10.36
CA PHE A 860 -21.54 31.96 -11.10
C PHE A 860 -20.21 31.51 -10.48
N CYS A 861 -20.07 31.57 -9.15
CA CYS A 861 -18.90 31.04 -8.45
C CYS A 861 -18.72 29.53 -8.71
N LEU A 862 -19.80 28.75 -8.70
CA LEU A 862 -19.75 27.33 -9.04
C LEU A 862 -19.22 27.11 -10.46
N LEU A 863 -19.69 27.90 -11.43
CA LEU A 863 -19.18 27.87 -12.80
C LEU A 863 -17.68 28.20 -12.86
N THR A 864 -17.21 29.20 -12.12
CA THR A 864 -15.78 29.55 -12.09
C THR A 864 -14.90 28.43 -11.52
N LEU A 865 -15.38 27.71 -10.50
CA LEU A 865 -14.71 26.54 -9.91
C LEU A 865 -14.75 25.29 -10.83
N ASN A 866 -15.46 25.36 -11.95
CA ASN A 866 -15.62 24.29 -12.93
C ASN A 866 -14.97 24.62 -14.28
N LEU A 867 -14.23 25.72 -14.39
CA LEU A 867 -13.53 26.08 -15.62
C LEU A 867 -12.41 25.06 -15.92
N ASN A 868 -12.25 24.71 -17.20
CA ASN A 868 -11.11 23.90 -17.64
C ASN A 868 -9.78 24.56 -17.24
N GLU A 869 -9.67 25.88 -17.33
CA GLU A 869 -8.47 26.63 -16.90
C GLU A 869 -8.14 26.47 -15.39
N LEU A 870 -9.11 26.11 -14.55
CA LEU A 870 -8.85 25.82 -13.14
C LEU A 870 -8.40 24.37 -12.95
N ILE A 871 -8.96 23.44 -13.72
CA ILE A 871 -8.73 21.98 -13.59
C ILE A 871 -7.49 21.50 -14.35
N TYR A 872 -7.09 22.21 -15.41
CA TYR A 872 -5.91 21.90 -16.21
C TYR A 872 -4.81 22.95 -15.95
N LEU A 873 -3.57 22.47 -15.94
CA LEU A 873 -2.39 23.28 -15.62
C LEU A 873 -2.04 24.28 -16.72
N ASP A 874 -2.34 23.89 -17.96
CA ASP A 874 -1.85 24.45 -19.22
C ASP A 874 -2.92 25.10 -20.08
#